data_AF-A0A3P2A0X6-F1
#
_entry.id   AF-A0A3P2A0X6-F1
#
_cell.length_a   1.000
_cell.length_b   1.000
_cell.length_c   1.000
_cell.angle_alpha   90.00
_cell.angle_beta   90.00
_cell.angle_gamma   90.00
#
_symmetry.space_group_name_H-M   'P 1'
#
loop_
_entity.id
_entity.type
_entity.pdbx_description
1 polymer ?
#
loop_
_entity_poly.entity_id
_entity_poly.type
_entity_poly.pdbx_seq_one_letter_code
_entity_poly.pdbx_strand_id
1 'polypeptide(L)'
;GDNIINRTESQGKIRISGRTEKVADGSEVIISCGCPNCASTVDKTAVVHGGTFSVEFDGSELVADGRHVMIARVNVRDEAGNIAEVSDSQGYTVAIADPAATLTWNKVTADNIINHKESQEKITLSGSIGTLKSGETATVAVKIGSETLNAVVKDGSYSVEADGSKLAQYKQVEAVLTVTDPNGNRAEKSVVQTYQVDTELKQPMIAIDTINQGKILNHQDSLNTVTVSGNLNHDSDVNLAATRVSVKINGETHDATVTGNRWQTSIAGSKLAQNQGANSITVQAQVTDKAGNSADSSQTASYQVDTLAPSAQITLNPITENGVLEHGERSQMHTLSGTVNGEFSAGSTVVLEINGQSLQTTVQKNGHFQVQVSGEQLAASGSREVKAQMSLRDDAGNESRAENSVTYRVENAPVTPPPTPPAPPTPKPESAAIHLNQIDPAVMPDSGFIRIGGTVKLEGAFAVGYNKHRLHAVTVKIGDKSYRSVVDPQTQKFVVDIAESDLPSIQGKAVSYEFETEKHIYELVPSTYANFDYYAQQITTPELNAKHIVLDKNTPIDNNIFDLEADTRSRTEISGKVSGDAKAGDTVVLTVGGKDYQSIVNQDLSFRQSVESELLADSGSVQASLQRKGTQKASTEAHLSRAPELSADFVSAHTIDRDSDGGRAYFINSLLVEKGRRGIFQFPTYHNERAPIDFSKAAVLPYKIVNLSNGYYFNFGEKDVAGVKKALDIISQYANIRFEQTESVLRDDVAIRFYIVKKQSTNSNAHAEYGGDVYMGNSLLEGGKKSLSDDYPLNVVLHEVLHSLGAEHPHQGNIQMPHAENSRLLTALSYKEQDLAYPQLGIFDVAFLHYRFGVNPNVRKGNDVYRFRAASDHSVERDVYIWDGGGVDTFDASDQTQGVNVNLTPGSWIYAGKKTENFLMAAPYTSAGINTYFGQPANININGGVDKIRFNNYTQNQAFIGYGTQIEKLIGSDYDDTLTGNNATNAIHGGKGNDTINGGGGGNDYLDGGAGADTMSGGVGDDTYVVDNTADTVTEAVGEGNDTVHSYISYTLGENVENLHLYGTDNVNAIGNALANVLKGNAADNRLEGGAGNDILTGGKGRDTFVFSDLLEGSVDSITDFTVGEDTIALSQNVFTALETGKVMQHIQYDSATGKLNYDNNGQSVHFATIGTGLQIDENSFSLI
;
A
#
# COMPACT_ATOMS: atom_id res chain seq x y z
N GLY A 1 48.89 68.01 9.67
CA GLY A 1 48.72 68.85 8.45
C GLY A 1 47.76 70.03 8.65
N ASP A 2 46.55 69.73 9.10
CA ASP A 2 45.67 70.45 10.04
C ASP A 2 46.30 71.24 11.23
N ASN A 3 47.62 71.40 11.34
CA ASN A 3 48.33 71.97 12.49
C ASN A 3 48.12 71.23 13.84
N ILE A 4 47.69 69.96 13.77
CA ILE A 4 47.65 69.02 14.89
C ILE A 4 48.69 67.93 14.58
N ILE A 5 49.37 67.39 15.59
CA ILE A 5 50.19 66.19 15.46
C ILE A 5 49.39 65.01 16.03
N ASN A 6 48.91 64.14 15.14
CA ASN A 6 48.26 62.89 15.54
C ASN A 6 49.28 61.79 15.85
N ARG A 7 48.82 60.60 16.27
CA ARG A 7 49.71 59.49 16.64
C ARG A 7 50.62 59.03 15.49
N THR A 8 50.11 58.94 14.27
CA THR A 8 50.88 58.49 13.11
C THR A 8 51.97 59.50 12.76
N GLU A 9 51.64 60.80 12.77
CA GLU A 9 52.60 61.89 12.56
C GLU A 9 53.66 61.91 13.69
N SER A 10 53.27 61.67 14.95
CA SER A 10 54.19 61.62 16.09
C SER A 10 55.25 60.50 16.01
N GLN A 11 55.00 59.46 15.20
CA GLN A 11 55.92 58.34 14.96
C GLN A 11 56.73 58.49 13.66
N GLY A 12 56.45 59.52 12.85
CA GLY A 12 57.06 59.76 11.54
C GLY A 12 57.97 60.98 11.48
N LYS A 13 58.34 61.37 10.25
CA LYS A 13 59.02 62.65 9.96
C LYS A 13 57.99 63.70 9.56
N ILE A 14 58.13 64.91 10.08
CA ILE A 14 57.24 66.04 9.82
C ILE A 14 58.07 67.19 9.24
N ARG A 15 57.71 67.63 8.03
CA ARG A 15 58.37 68.74 7.35
C ARG A 15 57.81 70.08 7.83
N ILE A 16 58.64 70.86 8.49
CA ILE A 16 58.37 72.26 8.84
C ILE A 16 58.90 73.16 7.72
N SER A 17 58.16 74.19 7.34
CA SER A 17 58.56 75.10 6.26
C SER A 17 58.07 76.53 6.50
N GLY A 18 58.75 77.50 5.90
CA GLY A 18 58.44 78.93 6.02
C GLY A 18 58.98 79.74 4.87
N ARG A 19 58.80 81.07 4.96
CA ARG A 19 59.22 82.05 3.96
C ARG A 19 60.01 83.18 4.61
N THR A 20 60.88 83.81 3.83
CA THR A 20 61.68 84.96 4.24
C THR A 20 61.64 86.03 3.16
N GLU A 21 61.54 87.29 3.56
CA GLU A 21 61.68 88.44 2.65
C GLU A 21 62.98 89.19 2.94
N LYS A 22 63.69 89.62 1.87
CA LYS A 22 64.96 90.38 1.94
C LYS A 22 66.11 89.68 2.69
N VAL A 23 65.98 88.37 2.92
CA VAL A 23 67.07 87.47 3.32
C VAL A 23 67.71 86.93 2.04
N ALA A 24 69.04 86.89 1.97
CA ALA A 24 69.74 86.38 0.80
C ALA A 24 69.64 84.84 0.69
N ASP A 25 69.50 84.33 -0.52
CA ASP A 25 69.61 82.89 -0.77
C ASP A 25 70.97 82.35 -0.30
N GLY A 26 70.97 81.16 0.29
CA GLY A 26 72.11 80.59 0.99
C GLY A 26 72.23 80.98 2.47
N SER A 27 71.38 81.88 2.99
CA SER A 27 71.34 82.19 4.44
C SER A 27 70.79 81.01 5.24
N GLU A 28 71.34 80.76 6.43
CA GLU A 28 70.89 79.73 7.35
C GLU A 28 69.76 80.23 8.26
N VAL A 29 68.64 79.50 8.27
CA VAL A 29 67.49 79.69 9.18
C VAL A 29 67.53 78.56 10.21
N ILE A 30 67.73 78.91 11.48
CA ILE A 30 67.65 77.96 12.59
C ILE A 30 66.18 77.84 13.00
N ILE A 31 65.58 76.67 12.83
CA ILE A 31 64.25 76.35 13.35
C ILE A 31 64.45 75.60 14.67
N SER A 32 63.91 76.15 15.75
CA SER A 32 63.84 75.53 17.07
C SER A 32 62.48 74.89 17.30
N CYS A 33 62.46 73.67 17.83
CA CYS A 33 61.37 73.20 18.69
C CYS A 33 61.88 73.06 20.12
N GLY A 34 61.11 73.54 21.09
CA GLY A 34 61.50 73.56 22.50
C GLY A 34 61.38 74.94 23.15
N CYS A 35 61.39 74.94 24.49
CA CYS A 35 61.61 76.13 25.30
C CYS A 35 62.94 76.82 24.95
N PRO A 36 62.97 78.08 24.47
CA PRO A 36 64.21 78.79 24.22
C PRO A 36 65.05 78.90 25.49
N ASN A 37 66.32 78.51 25.40
CA ASN A 37 67.29 78.38 26.50
C ASN A 37 67.03 77.25 27.51
N CYS A 38 66.14 76.29 27.21
CA CYS A 38 66.07 75.02 27.93
C CYS A 38 67.01 73.99 27.29
N ALA A 39 67.57 73.07 28.09
CA ALA A 39 68.51 72.03 27.63
C ALA A 39 67.92 70.99 26.66
N SER A 40 66.60 71.03 26.43
CA SER A 40 65.83 70.15 25.54
C SER A 40 65.38 70.85 24.25
N THR A 41 66.02 71.96 23.85
CA THR A 41 65.73 72.61 22.57
C THR A 41 66.38 71.81 21.44
N VAL A 42 65.61 71.42 20.43
CA VAL A 42 66.12 70.82 19.19
C VAL A 42 66.13 71.90 18.11
N ASP A 43 67.33 72.35 17.77
CA ASP A 43 67.58 73.29 16.69
C ASP A 43 67.96 72.53 15.42
N LYS A 44 67.27 72.80 14.31
CA LYS A 44 67.59 72.28 12.98
C LYS A 44 67.73 73.43 11.99
N THR A 45 68.83 73.43 11.24
CA THR A 45 69.12 74.47 10.26
C THR A 45 68.52 74.13 8.90
N ALA A 46 67.75 75.06 8.35
CA ALA A 46 67.34 75.10 6.95
C ALA A 46 68.14 76.17 6.21
N VAL A 47 68.24 76.07 4.88
CA VAL A 47 68.88 77.09 4.03
C VAL A 47 67.80 77.81 3.20
N VAL A 48 67.89 79.13 3.09
CA VAL A 48 66.98 79.93 2.25
C VAL A 48 67.30 79.69 0.78
N HIS A 49 66.28 79.29 0.02
CA HIS A 49 66.29 79.22 -1.43
C HIS A 49 64.99 79.80 -2.01
N GLY A 50 65.10 80.75 -2.93
CA GLY A 50 63.98 81.49 -3.51
C GLY A 50 63.13 82.22 -2.48
N GLY A 51 63.72 82.67 -1.36
CA GLY A 51 62.98 83.26 -0.25
C GLY A 51 62.12 82.26 0.56
N THR A 52 62.42 80.96 0.49
CA THR A 52 61.72 79.90 1.25
C THR A 52 62.72 78.98 1.95
N PHE A 53 62.28 78.33 3.04
CA PHE A 53 63.10 77.37 3.79
C PHE A 53 62.25 76.22 4.33
N SER A 54 62.87 75.06 4.58
CA SER A 54 62.20 73.91 5.21
C SER A 54 63.17 72.90 5.79
N VAL A 55 62.78 72.19 6.86
CA VAL A 55 63.55 71.10 7.49
C VAL A 55 62.60 70.03 8.04
N GLU A 56 63.11 68.84 8.32
CA GLU A 56 62.32 67.73 8.90
C GLU A 56 62.64 67.49 10.38
N PHE A 57 61.59 67.47 11.18
CA PHE A 57 61.61 67.03 12.58
C PHE A 57 61.09 65.59 12.68
N ASP A 58 61.58 64.84 13.66
CA ASP A 58 60.91 63.63 14.10
C ASP A 58 59.66 64.03 14.89
N GLY A 59 58.52 63.40 14.64
CA GLY A 59 57.29 63.74 15.34
C GLY A 59 57.37 63.55 16.84
N SER A 60 58.28 62.69 17.32
CA SER A 60 58.58 62.53 18.74
C SER A 60 59.32 63.73 19.34
N GLU A 61 60.13 64.46 18.57
CA GLU A 61 60.72 65.74 18.98
C GLU A 61 59.61 66.79 19.16
N LEU A 62 58.65 66.84 18.23
CA LEU A 62 57.52 67.77 18.27
C LEU A 62 56.54 67.45 19.42
N VAL A 63 56.30 66.18 19.73
CA VAL A 63 55.50 65.80 20.91
C VAL A 63 56.24 66.11 22.22
N ALA A 64 57.57 66.04 22.25
CA ALA A 64 58.36 66.27 23.46
C ALA A 64 58.62 67.76 23.79
N ASP A 65 58.43 68.68 22.84
CA ASP A 65 58.59 70.15 23.01
C ASP A 65 57.82 70.68 24.24
N GLY A 66 56.59 70.18 24.46
CA GLY A 66 55.77 70.52 25.63
C GLY A 66 55.23 71.95 25.68
N ARG A 67 55.78 72.88 24.87
CA ARG A 67 55.18 74.18 24.55
C ARG A 67 54.35 74.15 23.26
N HIS A 68 54.68 73.23 22.37
CA HIS A 68 54.10 73.08 21.03
C HIS A 68 54.18 74.37 20.19
N VAL A 69 55.38 74.95 20.09
CA VAL A 69 55.66 76.15 19.28
C VAL A 69 56.98 75.98 18.51
N MET A 70 56.91 76.08 17.18
CA MET A 70 58.10 76.25 16.33
C MET A 70 58.56 77.71 16.38
N ILE A 71 59.87 77.96 16.43
CA ILE A 71 60.45 79.29 16.29
C ILE A 71 61.53 79.26 15.22
N ALA A 72 61.37 80.01 14.13
CA ALA A 72 62.39 80.17 13.10
C ALA A 72 63.18 81.46 13.35
N ARG A 73 64.52 81.39 13.32
CA ARG A 73 65.44 82.53 13.50
C ARG A 73 66.44 82.58 12.37
N VAL A 74 66.73 83.78 11.86
CA VAL A 74 67.72 84.01 10.80
C VAL A 74 68.51 85.28 11.07
N ASN A 75 69.83 85.21 10.90
CA ASN A 75 70.72 86.34 11.02
C ASN A 75 70.95 86.97 9.64
N VAL A 76 70.47 88.20 9.45
CA VAL A 76 70.72 89.00 8.24
C VAL A 76 71.92 89.90 8.44
N ARG A 77 72.77 90.03 7.41
CA ARG A 77 73.93 90.93 7.42
C ARG A 77 73.79 91.98 6.32
N ASP A 78 74.09 93.24 6.63
CA ASP A 78 74.15 94.32 5.64
C ASP A 78 75.51 94.38 4.92
N GLU A 79 75.62 95.21 3.87
CA GLU A 79 76.85 95.38 3.10
C GLU A 79 78.02 95.99 3.91
N ALA A 80 77.72 96.69 5.00
CA ALA A 80 78.73 97.24 5.92
C ALA A 80 79.22 96.19 6.94
N GLY A 81 78.57 95.02 7.00
CA GLY A 81 78.93 93.90 7.86
C GLY A 81 78.17 93.83 9.18
N ASN A 82 77.19 94.69 9.44
CA ASN A 82 76.37 94.62 10.65
C ASN A 82 75.42 93.42 10.57
N ILE A 83 75.20 92.71 11.69
CA ILE A 83 74.26 91.58 11.77
C ILE A 83 73.04 91.96 12.62
N ALA A 84 71.84 91.57 12.19
CA ALA A 84 70.63 91.57 13.00
C ALA A 84 69.94 90.20 12.93
N GLU A 85 69.40 89.72 14.04
CA GLU A 85 68.58 88.51 14.08
C GLU A 85 67.10 88.87 13.90
N VAL A 86 66.38 88.09 13.09
CA VAL A 86 64.93 88.15 12.91
C VAL A 86 64.33 86.80 13.29
N SER A 87 63.22 86.81 14.04
CA SER A 87 62.54 85.60 14.52
C SER A 87 61.03 85.65 14.29
N ASP A 88 60.42 84.52 13.95
CA ASP A 88 58.97 84.31 13.92
C ASP A 88 58.59 82.96 14.55
N SER A 89 57.33 82.79 14.97
CA SER A 89 56.89 81.60 15.72
C SER A 89 55.47 81.13 15.40
N GLN A 90 55.29 79.81 15.26
CA GLN A 90 54.02 79.16 14.96
C GLN A 90 53.69 78.07 16.00
N GLY A 91 52.54 78.19 16.67
CA GLY A 91 52.03 77.17 17.59
C GLY A 91 51.27 76.05 16.88
N TYR A 92 51.30 74.84 17.46
CA TYR A 92 50.55 73.64 17.03
C TYR A 92 49.98 72.93 18.26
N THR A 93 49.20 71.87 18.06
CA THR A 93 48.70 71.02 19.16
C THR A 93 49.04 69.55 18.91
N VAL A 94 48.98 68.74 19.97
CA VAL A 94 49.29 67.31 19.95
C VAL A 94 48.08 66.53 20.43
N ALA A 95 47.61 65.57 19.63
CA ALA A 95 46.45 64.74 19.92
C ALA A 95 46.77 63.27 19.61
N ILE A 96 47.38 62.58 20.59
CA ILE A 96 47.90 61.20 20.43
C ILE A 96 47.18 60.14 21.29
N ALA A 97 46.12 60.53 22.00
CA ALA A 97 45.33 59.64 22.85
C ALA A 97 44.37 58.78 22.01
N ASP A 98 44.13 57.54 22.44
CA ASP A 98 43.16 56.67 21.77
C ASP A 98 41.71 57.08 22.07
N PRO A 99 40.79 56.92 21.09
CA PRO A 99 39.36 56.87 21.38
C PRO A 99 39.06 55.65 22.27
N ALA A 100 38.13 55.81 23.22
CA ALA A 100 37.88 54.81 24.26
C ALA A 100 36.41 54.38 24.24
N ALA A 101 36.16 53.13 23.85
CA ALA A 101 34.82 52.55 23.78
C ALA A 101 34.75 51.14 24.41
N THR A 102 33.54 50.75 24.82
CA THR A 102 33.23 49.37 25.20
C THR A 102 32.63 48.60 24.02
N LEU A 103 32.66 47.27 24.10
CA LEU A 103 32.06 46.35 23.13
C LEU A 103 31.52 45.16 23.91
N THR A 104 30.26 44.77 23.67
CA THR A 104 29.59 43.64 24.32
C THR A 104 28.76 42.85 23.31
N TRP A 105 28.52 41.58 23.61
CA TRP A 105 27.62 40.70 22.85
C TRP A 105 26.27 40.56 23.56
N ASN A 106 25.20 40.43 22.77
CA ASN A 106 23.97 39.80 23.23
C ASN A 106 24.12 38.27 23.12
N LYS A 107 23.12 37.51 23.60
CA LYS A 107 23.02 36.10 23.27
C LYS A 107 22.93 35.92 21.74
N VAL A 108 23.48 34.82 21.24
CA VAL A 108 23.13 34.30 19.92
C VAL A 108 21.80 33.57 20.11
N THR A 109 20.76 33.88 19.31
CA THR A 109 19.36 33.47 19.57
C THR A 109 18.85 33.85 20.97
N ALA A 110 17.66 33.38 21.37
CA ALA A 110 17.03 33.76 22.64
C ALA A 110 17.59 32.98 23.84
N ASP A 111 17.95 31.71 23.64
CA ASP A 111 18.41 30.80 24.69
C ASP A 111 19.95 30.70 24.77
N ASN A 112 20.67 31.04 23.69
CA ASN A 112 22.11 30.84 23.49
C ASN A 112 22.51 29.41 23.05
N ILE A 113 21.59 28.78 22.31
CA ILE A 113 21.73 27.50 21.61
C ILE A 113 21.35 27.75 20.13
N ILE A 114 22.01 27.07 19.18
CA ILE A 114 21.53 26.96 17.80
C ILE A 114 20.84 25.61 17.67
N ASN A 115 19.53 25.63 17.44
CA ASN A 115 18.74 24.42 17.19
C ASN A 115 18.72 24.04 15.69
N HIS A 116 18.07 22.92 15.35
CA HIS A 116 18.01 22.40 13.98
C HIS A 116 17.43 23.42 13.01
N LYS A 117 16.29 24.06 13.34
CA LYS A 117 15.65 25.06 12.50
C LYS A 117 16.54 26.29 12.32
N GLU A 118 17.08 26.81 13.42
CA GLU A 118 17.98 27.96 13.42
C GLU A 118 19.26 27.71 12.62
N SER A 119 19.73 26.45 12.54
CA SER A 119 20.87 26.05 11.70
C SER A 119 20.60 26.18 10.19
N GLN A 120 19.34 26.28 9.75
CA GLN A 120 18.96 26.43 8.35
C GLN A 120 18.53 27.87 7.98
N GLU A 121 18.43 28.77 8.97
CA GLU A 121 17.95 30.13 8.79
C GLU A 121 19.07 31.19 8.87
N LYS A 122 18.74 32.45 8.56
CA LYS A 122 19.61 33.61 8.83
C LYS A 122 19.39 34.06 10.27
N ILE A 123 20.46 34.09 11.07
CA ILE A 123 20.40 34.50 12.47
C ILE A 123 20.97 35.92 12.61
N THR A 124 20.19 36.81 13.22
CA THR A 124 20.66 38.17 13.57
C THR A 124 21.56 38.09 14.80
N LEU A 125 22.86 38.28 14.58
CA LEU A 125 23.85 38.50 15.62
C LEU A 125 23.81 39.98 16.05
N SER A 126 23.87 40.27 17.35
CA SER A 126 23.81 41.65 17.84
C SER A 126 24.59 41.90 19.12
N GLY A 127 24.90 43.16 19.39
CA GLY A 127 25.51 43.60 20.63
C GLY A 127 25.52 45.12 20.75
N SER A 128 26.31 45.64 21.70
CA SER A 128 26.39 47.08 21.97
C SER A 128 27.82 47.60 21.99
N ILE A 129 27.96 48.86 21.61
CA ILE A 129 29.18 49.65 21.73
C ILE A 129 28.98 50.77 22.75
N GLY A 130 30.05 51.16 23.44
CA GLY A 130 30.00 52.28 24.39
C GLY A 130 29.72 53.62 23.72
N THR A 131 29.34 54.62 24.52
CA THR A 131 29.10 55.98 24.04
C THR A 131 30.35 56.57 23.37
N LEU A 132 30.27 56.81 22.06
CA LEU A 132 31.30 57.51 21.30
C LEU A 132 31.31 59.00 21.66
N LYS A 133 32.48 59.62 21.65
CA LYS A 133 32.62 61.07 21.82
C LYS A 133 32.20 61.80 20.54
N SER A 134 31.91 63.09 20.66
CA SER A 134 31.52 63.93 19.52
C SER A 134 32.59 63.91 18.42
N GLY A 135 32.20 63.47 17.21
CA GLY A 135 33.08 63.36 16.05
C GLY A 135 33.84 62.03 15.92
N GLU A 136 33.81 61.14 16.91
CA GLU A 136 34.33 59.77 16.75
C GLU A 136 33.42 58.96 15.81
N THR A 137 34.03 58.05 15.04
CA THR A 137 33.35 57.13 14.13
C THR A 137 33.70 55.69 14.49
N ALA A 138 32.77 54.76 14.32
CA ALA A 138 32.93 53.36 14.71
C ALA A 138 32.51 52.40 13.60
N THR A 139 33.28 51.33 13.42
CA THR A 139 32.93 50.18 12.57
C THR A 139 33.08 48.90 13.37
N VAL A 140 32.12 47.97 13.24
CA VAL A 140 32.20 46.64 13.86
C VAL A 140 32.26 45.57 12.76
N ALA A 141 33.23 44.68 12.87
CA ALA A 141 33.37 43.49 12.03
C ALA A 141 33.14 42.25 12.89
N VAL A 142 32.23 41.37 12.47
CA VAL A 142 31.93 40.09 13.13
C VAL A 142 32.59 38.97 12.35
N LYS A 143 33.38 38.13 13.03
CA LYS A 143 34.08 37.00 12.43
C LYS A 143 33.45 35.68 12.84
N ILE A 144 33.31 34.80 11.85
CA ILE A 144 32.75 33.45 12.00
C ILE A 144 33.67 32.50 11.24
N GLY A 145 34.51 31.75 11.98
CA GLY A 145 35.59 30.97 11.37
C GLY A 145 36.58 31.87 10.61
N SER A 146 36.63 31.72 9.29
CA SER A 146 37.42 32.57 8.38
C SER A 146 36.65 33.71 7.72
N GLU A 147 35.31 33.74 7.85
CA GLU A 147 34.47 34.80 7.29
C GLU A 147 34.49 36.05 8.17
N THR A 148 34.40 37.23 7.56
CA THR A 148 34.27 38.51 8.25
C THR A 148 33.10 39.29 7.65
N LEU A 149 32.09 39.58 8.47
CA LEU A 149 30.88 40.29 8.12
C LEU A 149 30.93 41.71 8.72
N ASN A 150 30.62 42.73 7.92
CA ASN A 150 30.55 44.11 8.42
C ASN A 150 29.18 44.34 9.08
N ALA A 151 29.16 44.66 10.37
CA ALA A 151 27.94 44.92 11.11
C ALA A 151 27.47 46.38 10.93
N VAL A 152 26.15 46.56 10.89
CA VAL A 152 25.52 47.88 10.88
C VAL A 152 25.59 48.46 12.29
N VAL A 153 26.30 49.57 12.46
CA VAL A 153 26.37 50.30 13.73
C VAL A 153 25.32 51.40 13.75
N LYS A 154 24.40 51.37 14.73
CA LYS A 154 23.33 52.35 14.88
C LYS A 154 22.94 52.52 16.35
N ASP A 155 22.76 53.77 16.78
CA ASP A 155 22.23 54.15 18.11
C ASP A 155 22.94 53.50 19.32
N GLY A 156 24.25 53.23 19.19
CA GLY A 156 25.07 52.56 20.23
C GLY A 156 25.00 51.03 20.21
N SER A 157 24.32 50.43 19.24
CA SER A 157 24.27 48.99 19.01
C SER A 157 24.88 48.60 17.66
N TYR A 158 25.21 47.32 17.51
CA TYR A 158 25.59 46.73 16.22
C TYR A 158 24.78 45.46 15.96
N SER A 159 24.48 45.20 14.69
CA SER A 159 23.87 43.94 14.25
C SER A 159 24.34 43.50 12.87
N VAL A 160 24.28 42.19 12.62
CA VAL A 160 24.58 41.57 11.32
C VAL A 160 23.84 40.24 11.19
N GLU A 161 23.42 39.88 9.99
CA GLU A 161 22.86 38.55 9.71
C GLU A 161 23.96 37.57 9.34
N ALA A 162 23.95 36.40 9.98
CA ALA A 162 24.85 35.28 9.73
C ALA A 162 24.07 34.04 9.26
N ASP A 163 24.72 33.16 8.51
CA ASP A 163 24.13 31.85 8.18
C ASP A 163 24.15 30.95 9.43
N GLY A 164 22.99 30.44 9.84
CA GLY A 164 22.84 29.52 10.95
C GLY A 164 23.71 28.27 10.81
N SER A 165 23.93 27.79 9.58
CA SER A 165 24.77 26.63 9.28
C SER A 165 26.25 26.85 9.61
N LYS A 166 26.74 28.08 9.43
CA LYS A 166 28.09 28.48 9.87
C LYS A 166 28.14 28.63 11.40
N LEU A 167 27.08 29.13 12.03
CA LEU A 167 27.03 29.20 13.49
C LEU A 167 27.06 27.80 14.12
N ALA A 168 26.26 26.86 13.59
CA ALA A 168 26.26 25.46 13.99
C ALA A 168 27.66 24.81 13.87
N GLN A 169 28.42 25.16 12.83
CA GLN A 169 29.78 24.67 12.63
C GLN A 169 30.80 25.22 13.65
N TYR A 170 30.78 26.53 13.93
CA TYR A 170 31.89 27.20 14.63
C TYR A 170 31.69 27.41 16.14
N LYS A 171 30.45 27.38 16.66
CA LYS A 171 30.09 27.47 18.11
C LYS A 171 30.56 28.73 18.86
N GLN A 172 31.22 29.65 18.16
CA GLN A 172 31.67 30.94 18.68
C GLN A 172 31.75 31.99 17.57
N VAL A 173 31.66 33.27 17.94
CA VAL A 173 31.83 34.44 17.04
C VAL A 173 32.67 35.52 17.73
N GLU A 174 33.50 36.24 16.97
CA GLU A 174 34.28 37.39 17.48
C GLU A 174 33.73 38.68 16.89
N ALA A 175 33.39 39.67 17.72
CA ALA A 175 33.17 41.04 17.25
C ALA A 175 34.46 41.84 17.45
N VAL A 176 34.86 42.61 16.44
CA VAL A 176 35.98 43.56 16.46
C VAL A 176 35.45 44.95 16.17
N LEU A 177 35.57 45.85 17.15
CA LEU A 177 35.25 47.26 17.05
C LEU A 177 36.52 48.05 16.74
N THR A 178 36.49 48.86 15.68
CA THR A 178 37.49 49.89 15.38
C THR A 178 36.84 51.26 15.57
N VAL A 179 37.41 52.12 16.41
CA VAL A 179 36.98 53.53 16.59
C VAL A 179 38.06 54.47 16.06
N THR A 180 37.65 55.48 15.30
CA THR A 180 38.53 56.54 14.76
C THR A 180 38.08 57.91 15.27
N ASP A 181 39.00 58.69 15.82
CA ASP A 181 38.75 60.08 16.26
C ASP A 181 38.82 61.09 15.08
N PRO A 182 38.39 62.35 15.26
CA PRO A 182 38.47 63.39 14.22
C PRO A 182 39.89 63.71 13.71
N ASN A 183 40.93 63.35 14.47
CA ASN A 183 42.34 63.60 14.14
C ASN A 183 42.99 62.40 13.42
N GLY A 184 42.23 61.32 13.20
CA GLY A 184 42.69 60.09 12.54
C GLY A 184 43.31 59.04 13.47
N ASN A 185 43.29 59.23 14.79
CA ASN A 185 43.75 58.22 15.74
C ASN A 185 42.78 57.03 15.77
N ARG A 186 43.30 55.80 15.80
CA ARG A 186 42.50 54.56 15.77
C ARG A 186 42.79 53.64 16.94
N ALA A 187 41.73 53.10 17.53
CA ALA A 187 41.80 52.05 18.54
C ALA A 187 40.92 50.85 18.14
N GLU A 188 41.37 49.65 18.47
CA GLU A 188 40.63 48.40 18.22
C GLU A 188 40.37 47.63 19.51
N LYS A 189 39.23 46.94 19.57
CA LYS A 189 38.84 46.07 20.67
C LYS A 189 38.05 44.89 20.14
N SER A 190 38.34 43.67 20.60
CA SER A 190 37.53 42.50 20.28
C SER A 190 36.94 41.80 21.50
N VAL A 191 35.87 41.04 21.27
CA VAL A 191 35.23 40.15 22.25
C VAL A 191 34.62 38.95 21.56
N VAL A 192 34.80 37.76 22.14
CA VAL A 192 34.26 36.49 21.66
C VAL A 192 32.99 36.16 22.43
N GLN A 193 31.95 35.71 21.72
CA GLN A 193 30.76 35.07 22.28
C GLN A 193 30.77 33.59 21.93
N THR A 194 30.50 32.74 22.91
CA THR A 194 30.31 31.29 22.72
C THR A 194 28.84 30.91 22.93
N TYR A 195 28.39 29.88 22.23
CA TYR A 195 27.02 29.36 22.30
C TYR A 195 27.03 27.85 22.09
N GLN A 196 25.94 27.19 22.50
CA GLN A 196 25.78 25.76 22.25
C GLN A 196 25.17 25.52 20.88
N VAL A 197 25.30 24.29 20.37
CA VAL A 197 24.71 23.85 19.11
C VAL A 197 24.14 22.48 19.37
N ASP A 198 22.84 22.34 19.13
CA ASP A 198 22.04 21.18 19.46
C ASP A 198 20.98 20.99 18.36
N THR A 199 21.40 20.34 17.27
CA THR A 199 20.62 20.22 16.01
C THR A 199 20.04 18.82 15.81
N GLU A 200 20.07 17.98 16.85
CA GLU A 200 19.78 16.54 16.77
C GLU A 200 18.92 16.08 17.95
N LEU A 201 17.64 15.81 17.66
CA LEU A 201 16.77 15.09 18.58
C LEU A 201 16.53 13.68 18.03
N LYS A 202 16.81 12.65 18.84
CA LYS A 202 16.51 11.26 18.46
C LYS A 202 14.99 11.05 18.42
N GLN A 203 14.51 10.36 17.39
CA GLN A 203 13.09 10.00 17.30
C GLN A 203 12.65 9.22 18.56
N PRO A 204 11.55 9.61 19.23
CA PRO A 204 11.01 8.84 20.32
C PRO A 204 10.37 7.55 19.79
N MET A 205 10.38 6.50 20.62
CA MET A 205 9.64 5.27 20.33
C MET A 205 8.42 5.18 21.25
N ILE A 206 7.23 5.20 20.66
CA ILE A 206 5.99 4.89 21.37
C ILE A 206 5.62 3.41 21.21
N ALA A 207 5.17 2.79 22.29
CA ALA A 207 4.59 1.45 22.32
C ALA A 207 3.25 1.49 23.06
N ILE A 208 2.35 0.56 22.72
CA ILE A 208 1.00 0.44 23.24
C ILE A 208 0.89 -0.90 23.97
N ASP A 209 0.29 -0.91 25.17
CA ASP A 209 -0.05 -2.13 25.91
C ASP A 209 -1.25 -2.84 25.23
N THR A 210 -1.52 -4.10 25.57
CA THR A 210 -2.67 -4.81 24.99
C THR A 210 -4.01 -4.18 25.42
N ILE A 211 -4.81 -3.76 24.44
CA ILE A 211 -6.14 -3.17 24.66
C ILE A 211 -7.04 -4.20 25.34
N ASN A 212 -7.85 -3.76 26.31
CA ASN A 212 -8.67 -4.62 27.17
C ASN A 212 -7.90 -5.83 27.76
N GLN A 213 -6.61 -5.64 28.11
CA GLN A 213 -5.72 -6.69 28.60
C GLN A 213 -5.50 -7.86 27.61
N GLY A 214 -5.76 -7.64 26.31
CA GLY A 214 -5.67 -8.65 25.26
C GLY A 214 -6.91 -9.55 25.14
N LYS A 215 -8.03 -9.18 25.77
CA LYS A 215 -9.32 -9.87 25.60
C LYS A 215 -10.15 -9.22 24.50
N ILE A 216 -11.01 -10.02 23.86
CA ILE A 216 -12.09 -9.49 23.02
C ILE A 216 -12.98 -8.59 23.90
N LEU A 217 -13.30 -7.40 23.40
CA LEU A 217 -14.14 -6.43 24.09
C LEU A 217 -15.60 -6.84 23.92
N ASN A 218 -16.23 -7.24 25.02
CA ASN A 218 -17.60 -7.76 25.02
C ASN A 218 -18.66 -6.70 25.37
N HIS A 219 -19.95 -7.08 25.33
CA HIS A 219 -21.05 -6.17 25.65
C HIS A 219 -20.95 -5.56 27.06
N GLN A 220 -20.39 -6.26 28.04
CA GLN A 220 -20.20 -5.69 29.36
C GLN A 220 -19.02 -4.70 29.39
N ASP A 221 -17.96 -4.94 28.62
CA ASP A 221 -16.83 -4.01 28.50
C ASP A 221 -17.24 -2.73 27.74
N SER A 222 -18.15 -2.82 26.76
CA SER A 222 -18.67 -1.64 26.04
C SER A 222 -19.45 -0.67 26.94
N LEU A 223 -20.02 -1.16 28.05
CA LEU A 223 -20.72 -0.34 29.05
C LEU A 223 -19.77 0.27 30.11
N ASN A 224 -18.49 -0.10 30.11
CA ASN A 224 -17.49 0.35 31.09
C ASN A 224 -16.48 1.34 30.47
N THR A 225 -15.48 1.77 31.24
CA THR A 225 -14.35 2.55 30.73
C THR A 225 -13.12 1.66 30.63
N VAL A 226 -12.45 1.66 29.48
CA VAL A 226 -11.23 0.90 29.22
C VAL A 226 -10.02 1.83 29.32
N THR A 227 -8.99 1.42 30.06
CA THR A 227 -7.71 2.14 30.09
C THR A 227 -6.87 1.74 28.89
N VAL A 228 -6.42 2.72 28.12
CA VAL A 228 -5.43 2.56 27.06
C VAL A 228 -4.12 3.15 27.56
N SER A 229 -3.05 2.37 27.54
CA SER A 229 -1.75 2.79 28.07
C SER A 229 -0.60 2.21 27.27
N GLY A 230 0.61 2.69 27.56
CA GLY A 230 1.81 2.21 26.91
C GLY A 230 3.08 2.90 27.41
N ASN A 231 4.15 2.72 26.65
CA ASN A 231 5.47 3.26 26.97
C ASN A 231 5.88 4.34 25.95
N LEU A 232 6.60 5.35 26.42
CA LEU A 232 7.24 6.38 25.59
C LEU A 232 8.74 6.39 25.94
N ASN A 233 9.56 5.86 25.05
CA ASN A 233 11.01 5.92 25.16
C ASN A 233 11.51 7.17 24.42
N HIS A 234 12.26 8.02 25.11
CA HIS A 234 12.77 9.29 24.60
C HIS A 234 14.15 9.57 25.20
N ASP A 235 14.90 10.52 24.65
CA ASP A 235 16.22 10.89 25.20
C ASP A 235 16.10 11.80 26.44
N SER A 236 17.19 11.93 27.18
CA SER A 236 17.29 12.56 28.51
C SER A 236 17.25 14.11 28.49
N ASP A 237 17.40 14.70 27.31
CA ASP A 237 17.29 16.13 27.04
C ASP A 237 15.82 16.58 26.89
N VAL A 238 14.91 15.70 26.46
CA VAL A 238 13.47 15.96 26.25
C VAL A 238 12.79 16.69 27.41
N ASN A 239 12.03 17.72 27.06
CA ASN A 239 11.19 18.48 27.96
C ASN A 239 9.81 17.80 28.10
N LEU A 240 9.67 16.93 29.10
CA LEU A 240 8.43 16.20 29.40
C LEU A 240 7.17 17.09 29.60
N ALA A 241 7.31 18.39 29.89
CA ALA A 241 6.16 19.30 29.97
C ALA A 241 5.68 19.79 28.59
N ALA A 242 6.56 19.77 27.58
CA ALA A 242 6.24 20.05 26.19
C ALA A 242 5.71 18.81 25.44
N THR A 243 6.08 17.60 25.89
CA THR A 243 5.58 16.34 25.31
C THR A 243 4.05 16.28 25.24
N ARG A 244 3.53 15.76 24.13
CA ARG A 244 2.12 15.41 23.93
C ARG A 244 2.02 13.95 23.50
N VAL A 245 1.01 13.25 23.99
CA VAL A 245 0.62 11.92 23.51
C VAL A 245 -0.89 11.93 23.36
N SER A 246 -1.39 11.44 22.22
CA SER A 246 -2.80 11.40 21.90
C SER A 246 -3.17 10.06 21.28
N VAL A 247 -4.33 9.52 21.67
CA VAL A 247 -4.92 8.30 21.10
C VAL A 247 -6.04 8.70 20.15
N LYS A 248 -5.90 8.39 18.86
CA LYS A 248 -6.95 8.53 17.85
C LYS A 248 -7.71 7.20 17.72
N ILE A 249 -9.04 7.28 17.78
CA ILE A 249 -9.98 6.17 17.59
C ILE A 249 -11.24 6.72 16.93
N ASN A 250 -11.71 6.08 15.85
CA ASN A 250 -12.94 6.42 15.13
C ASN A 250 -13.06 7.95 14.85
N GLY A 251 -11.99 8.54 14.31
CA GLY A 251 -11.89 9.99 14.08
C GLY A 251 -11.59 10.85 15.32
N GLU A 252 -12.09 10.48 16.50
CA GLU A 252 -11.90 11.22 17.74
C GLU A 252 -10.49 11.12 18.32
N THR A 253 -10.04 12.20 18.98
CA THR A 253 -8.72 12.29 19.61
C THR A 253 -8.82 12.42 21.13
N HIS A 254 -8.14 11.53 21.85
CA HIS A 254 -8.07 11.49 23.30
C HIS A 254 -6.66 11.80 23.80
N ASP A 255 -6.48 12.93 24.49
CA ASP A 255 -5.22 13.25 25.15
C ASP A 255 -4.83 12.19 26.20
N ALA A 256 -3.54 11.87 26.28
CA ALA A 256 -2.97 10.96 27.25
C ALA A 256 -2.04 11.69 28.24
N THR A 257 -2.09 11.25 29.49
CA THR A 257 -1.19 11.75 30.55
C THR A 257 0.13 11.00 30.49
N VAL A 258 1.25 11.72 30.35
CA VAL A 258 2.61 11.16 30.37
C VAL A 258 3.20 11.27 31.78
N THR A 259 3.83 10.20 32.28
CA THR A 259 4.48 10.16 33.60
C THR A 259 5.75 9.32 33.51
N GLY A 260 6.91 9.99 33.43
CA GLY A 260 8.17 9.35 33.06
C GLY A 260 8.02 8.70 31.67
N ASN A 261 8.46 7.46 31.54
CA ASN A 261 8.39 6.69 30.29
C ASN A 261 7.04 5.98 30.06
N ARG A 262 5.99 6.30 30.84
CA ARG A 262 4.63 5.73 30.69
C ARG A 262 3.66 6.80 30.21
N TRP A 263 2.70 6.39 29.38
CA TRP A 263 1.54 7.21 29.02
C TRP A 263 0.25 6.41 29.23
N GLN A 264 -0.86 7.09 29.52
CA GLN A 264 -2.18 6.46 29.62
C GLN A 264 -3.32 7.46 29.37
N THR A 265 -4.44 6.96 28.85
CA THR A 265 -5.73 7.64 28.79
C THR A 265 -6.87 6.65 29.08
N SER A 266 -8.07 7.16 29.30
CA SER A 266 -9.27 6.36 29.60
C SER A 266 -10.34 6.65 28.57
N ILE A 267 -10.76 5.61 27.84
CA ILE A 267 -11.71 5.70 26.73
C ILE A 267 -12.98 4.94 27.13
N ALA A 268 -14.15 5.51 26.81
CA ALA A 268 -15.42 4.81 27.03
C ALA A 268 -15.47 3.54 26.16
N GLY A 269 -15.85 2.41 26.75
CA GLY A 269 -15.94 1.13 26.07
C GLY A 269 -16.87 1.19 24.86
N SER A 270 -17.91 2.03 24.90
CA SER A 270 -18.85 2.23 23.79
C SER A 270 -18.21 2.87 22.56
N LYS A 271 -17.15 3.67 22.74
CA LYS A 271 -16.34 4.21 21.63
C LYS A 271 -15.41 3.15 21.05
N LEU A 272 -14.83 2.31 21.91
CA LEU A 272 -14.04 1.16 21.48
C LEU A 272 -14.89 0.07 20.81
N ALA A 273 -16.17 -0.06 21.17
CA ALA A 273 -17.08 -1.11 20.70
C ALA A 273 -18.01 -0.70 19.56
N GLN A 274 -17.70 0.39 18.85
CA GLN A 274 -18.58 0.95 17.82
C GLN A 274 -18.79 -0.02 16.64
N ASN A 275 -17.73 -0.72 16.23
CA ASN A 275 -17.75 -1.71 15.15
C ASN A 275 -17.47 -3.11 15.71
N GLN A 276 -18.13 -4.14 15.19
CA GLN A 276 -17.83 -5.53 15.55
C GLN A 276 -16.56 -6.02 14.84
N GLY A 277 -15.94 -7.07 15.35
CA GLY A 277 -14.74 -7.68 14.77
C GLY A 277 -13.46 -6.87 14.99
N ALA A 278 -12.61 -6.83 13.97
CA ALA A 278 -11.28 -6.24 14.04
C ALA A 278 -11.35 -4.70 14.06
N ASN A 279 -10.84 -4.11 15.13
CA ASN A 279 -10.74 -2.66 15.32
C ASN A 279 -9.27 -2.27 15.55
N SER A 280 -8.95 -0.98 15.47
CA SER A 280 -7.62 -0.47 15.84
C SER A 280 -7.67 0.91 16.48
N ILE A 281 -6.63 1.23 17.25
CA ILE A 281 -6.33 2.59 17.70
C ILE A 281 -4.97 3.02 17.18
N THR A 282 -4.81 4.30 16.88
CA THR A 282 -3.52 4.91 16.55
C THR A 282 -3.10 5.83 17.69
N VAL A 283 -1.84 5.74 18.13
CA VAL A 283 -1.31 6.58 19.21
C VAL A 283 -0.12 7.37 18.70
N GLN A 284 -0.24 8.69 18.77
CA GLN A 284 0.76 9.64 18.33
C GLN A 284 1.45 10.27 19.54
N ALA A 285 2.76 10.53 19.42
CA ALA A 285 3.55 11.22 20.41
C ALA A 285 4.41 12.30 19.74
N GLN A 286 4.36 13.51 20.25
CA GLN A 286 5.26 14.60 19.91
C GLN A 286 6.12 14.91 21.13
N VAL A 287 7.45 14.90 20.98
CA VAL A 287 8.40 15.32 22.00
C VAL A 287 9.19 16.53 21.52
N THR A 288 9.61 17.38 22.45
CA THR A 288 10.46 18.55 22.18
C THR A 288 11.58 18.58 23.21
N ASP A 289 12.81 18.87 22.78
CA ASP A 289 13.96 18.99 23.67
C ASP A 289 14.08 20.39 24.32
N LYS A 290 15.26 20.68 24.89
CA LYS A 290 15.56 21.96 25.55
C LYS A 290 16.08 23.04 24.60
N ALA A 291 16.50 22.68 23.38
CA ALA A 291 16.88 23.59 22.31
C ALA A 291 15.68 23.98 21.42
N GLY A 292 14.57 23.24 21.55
CA GLY A 292 13.35 23.46 20.78
C GLY A 292 13.28 22.63 19.49
N ASN A 293 14.11 21.59 19.34
CA ASN A 293 13.88 20.61 18.29
C ASN A 293 12.66 19.76 18.68
N SER A 294 11.81 19.41 17.72
CA SER A 294 10.65 18.53 17.91
C SER A 294 10.78 17.27 17.07
N ALA A 295 10.26 16.15 17.58
CA ALA A 295 10.20 14.89 16.88
C ALA A 295 8.89 14.15 17.20
N ASP A 296 8.30 13.55 16.17
CA ASP A 296 7.04 12.83 16.25
C ASP A 296 7.25 11.30 16.16
N SER A 297 6.28 10.54 16.65
CA SER A 297 6.25 9.07 16.59
C SER A 297 4.81 8.59 16.61
N SER A 298 4.51 7.51 15.89
CA SER A 298 3.17 6.94 15.80
C SER A 298 3.25 5.42 15.85
N GLN A 299 2.22 4.80 16.43
CA GLN A 299 2.07 3.34 16.47
C GLN A 299 0.57 3.00 16.46
N THR A 300 0.22 1.89 15.83
CA THR A 300 -1.16 1.37 15.80
C THR A 300 -1.23 0.07 16.61
N ALA A 301 -2.35 -0.15 17.30
CA ALA A 301 -2.65 -1.40 18.00
C ALA A 301 -4.06 -1.89 17.65
N SER A 302 -4.14 -3.12 17.15
CA SER A 302 -5.41 -3.79 16.87
C SER A 302 -6.02 -4.42 18.12
N TYR A 303 -7.34 -4.50 18.15
CA TYR A 303 -8.11 -5.22 19.16
C TYR A 303 -9.39 -5.78 18.53
N GLN A 304 -10.06 -6.70 19.23
CA GLN A 304 -11.27 -7.36 18.74
C GLN A 304 -12.47 -6.92 19.57
N VAL A 305 -13.61 -6.73 18.92
CA VAL A 305 -14.90 -6.41 19.53
C VAL A 305 -15.89 -7.50 19.17
N ASP A 306 -16.63 -7.99 20.17
CA ASP A 306 -17.79 -8.85 19.95
C ASP A 306 -18.78 -8.58 21.08
N THR A 307 -19.78 -7.74 20.80
CA THR A 307 -20.85 -7.41 21.74
C THR A 307 -22.16 -8.14 21.42
N LEU A 308 -22.15 -9.12 20.52
CA LEU A 308 -23.35 -9.82 20.08
C LEU A 308 -23.52 -11.10 20.87
N ALA A 309 -24.63 -11.20 21.63
CA ALA A 309 -24.92 -12.42 22.36
C ALA A 309 -25.39 -13.54 21.40
N PRO A 310 -24.93 -14.79 21.59
CA PRO A 310 -25.11 -15.86 20.61
C PRO A 310 -26.58 -16.21 20.39
N SER A 311 -26.98 -16.47 19.16
CA SER A 311 -28.38 -16.64 18.76
C SER A 311 -28.72 -18.09 18.39
N ALA A 312 -29.51 -18.77 19.23
CA ALA A 312 -30.06 -20.08 18.91
C ALA A 312 -31.55 -20.21 19.24
N GLN A 313 -32.23 -21.10 18.51
CA GLN A 313 -33.65 -21.40 18.64
C GLN A 313 -33.85 -22.88 18.97
N ILE A 314 -34.62 -23.18 20.02
CA ILE A 314 -35.04 -24.54 20.37
C ILE A 314 -36.36 -24.85 19.68
N THR A 315 -36.52 -26.04 19.12
CA THR A 315 -37.82 -26.61 18.76
C THR A 315 -38.05 -27.92 19.51
N LEU A 316 -39.28 -28.18 19.93
CA LEU A 316 -39.68 -29.41 20.60
C LEU A 316 -40.64 -30.22 19.72
N ASN A 317 -40.39 -31.52 19.62
CA ASN A 317 -41.32 -32.45 18.99
C ASN A 317 -42.57 -32.67 19.88
N PRO A 318 -43.72 -33.06 19.32
CA PRO A 318 -44.90 -33.42 20.09
C PRO A 318 -44.62 -34.50 21.15
N ILE A 319 -45.30 -34.39 22.30
CA ILE A 319 -45.24 -35.41 23.34
C ILE A 319 -46.25 -36.51 22.96
N THR A 320 -45.73 -37.68 22.56
CA THR A 320 -46.43 -38.74 21.80
C THR A 320 -46.82 -38.32 20.38
N GLU A 321 -47.04 -39.29 19.47
CA GLU A 321 -47.31 -39.04 18.04
C GLU A 321 -48.58 -38.19 17.80
N ASN A 322 -49.49 -38.13 18.77
CA ASN A 322 -50.77 -37.44 18.68
C ASN A 322 -50.93 -36.28 19.70
N GLY A 323 -49.92 -35.99 20.53
CA GLY A 323 -50.00 -34.96 21.58
C GLY A 323 -50.86 -35.34 22.79
N VAL A 324 -51.22 -36.62 22.92
CA VAL A 324 -52.09 -37.17 23.98
C VAL A 324 -51.39 -38.37 24.62
N LEU A 325 -51.22 -38.33 25.94
CA LEU A 325 -50.77 -39.47 26.72
C LEU A 325 -51.97 -40.36 27.05
N GLU A 326 -52.07 -41.49 26.36
CA GLU A 326 -53.14 -42.48 26.52
C GLU A 326 -52.99 -43.30 27.80
N HIS A 327 -54.04 -44.01 28.21
CA HIS A 327 -54.05 -44.74 29.48
C HIS A 327 -52.95 -45.81 29.59
N GLY A 328 -52.65 -46.52 28.50
CA GLY A 328 -51.61 -47.57 28.46
C GLY A 328 -50.17 -47.03 28.38
N GLU A 329 -49.99 -45.79 27.91
CA GLU A 329 -48.70 -45.15 27.75
C GLU A 329 -48.13 -44.61 29.07
N ARG A 330 -48.98 -44.45 30.10
CA ARG A 330 -48.56 -43.95 31.42
C ARG A 330 -47.54 -44.85 32.10
N SER A 331 -47.52 -46.15 31.80
CA SER A 331 -46.55 -47.13 32.36
C SER A 331 -45.32 -47.36 31.46
N GLN A 332 -45.10 -46.51 30.45
CA GLN A 332 -44.00 -46.63 29.48
C GLN A 332 -43.02 -45.46 29.60
N MET A 333 -41.83 -45.61 28.99
CA MET A 333 -40.87 -44.51 28.83
C MET A 333 -41.15 -43.79 27.50
N HIS A 334 -41.07 -42.47 27.53
CA HIS A 334 -41.31 -41.58 26.40
C HIS A 334 -40.05 -40.79 26.06
N THR A 335 -39.79 -40.63 24.76
CA THR A 335 -38.64 -39.84 24.28
C THR A 335 -39.08 -38.41 24.04
N LEU A 336 -38.66 -37.50 24.92
CA LEU A 336 -38.72 -36.07 24.65
C LEU A 336 -37.57 -35.75 23.70
N SER A 337 -37.85 -35.07 22.59
CA SER A 337 -36.84 -34.76 21.57
C SER A 337 -37.10 -33.40 20.92
N GLY A 338 -36.07 -32.86 20.31
CA GLY A 338 -36.12 -31.57 19.64
C GLY A 338 -34.84 -31.28 18.86
N THR A 339 -34.77 -30.08 18.29
CA THR A 339 -33.56 -29.55 17.66
C THR A 339 -33.22 -28.17 18.19
N VAL A 340 -31.92 -27.85 18.16
CA VAL A 340 -31.39 -26.50 18.31
C VAL A 340 -30.84 -26.08 16.95
N ASN A 341 -31.24 -24.90 16.50
CA ASN A 341 -30.76 -24.26 15.27
C ASN A 341 -30.10 -22.92 15.62
N GLY A 342 -29.15 -22.46 14.82
CA GLY A 342 -28.34 -21.27 15.11
C GLY A 342 -27.02 -21.61 15.80
N GLU A 343 -26.54 -20.72 16.64
CA GLU A 343 -25.21 -20.78 17.27
C GLU A 343 -25.21 -21.66 18.51
N PHE A 344 -24.71 -22.90 18.37
CA PHE A 344 -24.52 -23.81 19.48
C PHE A 344 -23.27 -24.69 19.29
N SER A 345 -22.64 -25.06 20.41
CA SER A 345 -21.60 -26.09 20.44
C SER A 345 -22.21 -27.48 20.65
N ALA A 346 -21.70 -28.48 19.94
CA ALA A 346 -22.07 -29.87 20.20
C ALA A 346 -21.63 -30.27 21.61
N GLY A 347 -22.55 -30.84 22.40
CA GLY A 347 -22.35 -31.11 23.83
C GLY A 347 -22.96 -30.07 24.78
N SER A 348 -23.43 -28.92 24.28
CA SER A 348 -24.12 -27.92 25.12
C SER A 348 -25.40 -28.50 25.75
N THR A 349 -25.73 -28.05 26.97
CA THR A 349 -26.80 -28.63 27.79
C THR A 349 -28.15 -27.95 27.56
N VAL A 350 -29.18 -28.76 27.29
CA VAL A 350 -30.59 -28.35 27.32
C VAL A 350 -31.25 -28.88 28.58
N VAL A 351 -31.93 -28.00 29.32
CA VAL A 351 -32.71 -28.33 30.51
C VAL A 351 -34.19 -28.41 30.12
N LEU A 352 -34.83 -29.55 30.38
CA LEU A 352 -36.27 -29.74 30.17
C LEU A 352 -36.99 -29.73 31.53
N GLU A 353 -37.89 -28.77 31.74
CA GLU A 353 -38.74 -28.69 32.94
C GLU A 353 -40.11 -29.32 32.68
N ILE A 354 -40.52 -30.22 33.59
CA ILE A 354 -41.77 -30.99 33.50
C ILE A 354 -42.39 -31.03 34.89
N ASN A 355 -43.57 -30.42 35.07
CA ASN A 355 -44.30 -30.43 36.35
C ASN A 355 -43.43 -30.01 37.58
N GLY A 356 -42.45 -29.11 37.37
CA GLY A 356 -41.50 -28.66 38.41
C GLY A 356 -40.27 -29.56 38.65
N GLN A 357 -40.04 -30.57 37.79
CA GLN A 357 -38.81 -31.38 37.77
C GLN A 357 -37.96 -31.03 36.55
N SER A 358 -36.65 -30.87 36.74
CA SER A 358 -35.69 -30.63 35.65
C SER A 358 -35.01 -31.93 35.21
N LEU A 359 -35.09 -32.22 33.91
CA LEU A 359 -34.25 -33.20 33.20
C LEU A 359 -33.17 -32.45 32.41
N GLN A 360 -32.03 -33.09 32.16
CA GLN A 360 -30.94 -32.51 31.36
C GLN A 360 -30.55 -33.47 30.24
N THR A 361 -30.17 -32.91 29.10
CA THR A 361 -29.57 -33.63 27.96
C THR A 361 -28.63 -32.70 27.20
N THR A 362 -27.91 -33.23 26.21
CA THR A 362 -26.95 -32.48 25.40
C THR A 362 -27.31 -32.46 23.92
N VAL A 363 -26.95 -31.38 23.24
CA VAL A 363 -27.16 -31.20 21.79
C VAL A 363 -26.10 -31.97 21.00
N GLN A 364 -26.51 -32.74 20.01
CA GLN A 364 -25.62 -33.48 19.11
C GLN A 364 -25.05 -32.58 18.00
N LYS A 365 -24.02 -33.04 17.27
CA LYS A 365 -23.37 -32.25 16.19
C LYS A 365 -24.32 -31.83 15.05
N ASN A 366 -25.45 -32.53 14.88
CA ASN A 366 -26.50 -32.23 13.91
C ASN A 366 -27.66 -31.39 14.51
N GLY A 367 -27.49 -30.80 15.70
CA GLY A 367 -28.51 -29.98 16.37
C GLY A 367 -29.59 -30.76 17.13
N HIS A 368 -29.65 -32.10 17.02
CA HIS A 368 -30.68 -32.89 17.71
C HIS A 368 -30.38 -33.11 19.19
N PHE A 369 -31.41 -33.11 20.04
CA PHE A 369 -31.32 -33.56 21.42
C PHE A 369 -32.49 -34.49 21.79
N GLN A 370 -32.28 -35.36 22.78
CA GLN A 370 -33.34 -36.23 23.31
C GLN A 370 -33.09 -36.63 24.78
N VAL A 371 -34.17 -36.86 25.53
CA VAL A 371 -34.13 -37.40 26.90
C VAL A 371 -35.32 -38.34 27.14
N GLN A 372 -35.15 -39.33 28.00
CA GLN A 372 -36.21 -40.26 28.39
C GLN A 372 -36.93 -39.75 29.64
N VAL A 373 -38.26 -39.80 29.64
CA VAL A 373 -39.14 -39.48 30.78
C VAL A 373 -40.16 -40.59 30.98
N SER A 374 -40.62 -40.88 32.20
CA SER A 374 -41.70 -41.85 32.38
C SER A 374 -43.08 -41.25 32.08
N GLY A 375 -43.99 -42.09 31.58
CA GLY A 375 -45.40 -41.73 31.41
C GLY A 375 -46.07 -41.36 32.75
N GLU A 376 -45.55 -41.83 33.89
CA GLU A 376 -46.02 -41.43 35.22
C GLU A 376 -45.62 -39.98 35.55
N GLN A 377 -44.39 -39.56 35.22
CA GLN A 377 -43.94 -38.18 35.37
C GLN A 377 -44.72 -37.22 34.46
N LEU A 378 -45.06 -37.65 33.23
CA LEU A 378 -45.96 -36.91 32.34
C LEU A 378 -47.42 -36.94 32.83
N ALA A 379 -47.89 -38.01 33.48
CA ALA A 379 -49.27 -38.12 33.99
C ALA A 379 -49.51 -37.41 35.34
N ALA A 380 -48.46 -37.12 36.12
CA ALA A 380 -48.52 -36.40 37.40
C ALA A 380 -49.26 -35.05 37.28
N SER A 381 -49.96 -34.62 38.34
CA SER A 381 -50.72 -33.36 38.30
C SER A 381 -49.80 -32.13 38.22
N GLY A 382 -49.86 -31.39 37.12
CA GLY A 382 -49.08 -30.18 36.89
C GLY A 382 -49.53 -29.45 35.63
N SER A 383 -48.66 -28.60 35.06
CA SER A 383 -48.97 -27.68 33.96
C SER A 383 -49.37 -28.34 32.63
N ARG A 384 -49.07 -29.64 32.45
CA ARG A 384 -49.22 -30.34 31.16
C ARG A 384 -48.40 -29.72 30.02
N GLU A 385 -47.28 -29.11 30.41
CA GLU A 385 -46.35 -28.40 29.57
C GLU A 385 -44.94 -28.95 29.82
N VAL A 386 -44.18 -29.16 28.75
CA VAL A 386 -42.74 -29.41 28.79
C VAL A 386 -42.06 -28.15 28.29
N LYS A 387 -41.22 -27.52 29.12
CA LYS A 387 -40.41 -26.35 28.74
C LYS A 387 -38.98 -26.81 28.51
N ALA A 388 -38.33 -26.39 27.42
CA ALA A 388 -36.92 -26.61 27.17
C ALA A 388 -36.18 -25.27 27.17
N GLN A 389 -35.05 -25.23 27.86
CA GLN A 389 -34.27 -24.02 28.13
C GLN A 389 -32.78 -24.30 27.94
N MET A 390 -32.05 -23.35 27.37
CA MET A 390 -30.61 -23.47 27.12
C MET A 390 -29.95 -22.12 27.33
N SER A 391 -28.93 -22.06 28.19
CA SER A 391 -28.05 -20.89 28.29
C SER A 391 -26.89 -21.02 27.32
N LEU A 392 -26.53 -19.92 26.67
CA LEU A 392 -25.47 -19.84 25.68
C LEU A 392 -24.44 -18.79 26.12
N ARG A 393 -23.18 -19.02 25.76
CA ARG A 393 -22.07 -18.11 26.02
C ARG A 393 -21.03 -18.27 24.91
N ASP A 394 -20.57 -17.17 24.35
CA ASP A 394 -19.52 -17.13 23.32
C ASP A 394 -18.11 -16.98 23.94
N ASP A 395 -17.11 -16.83 23.06
CA ASP A 395 -15.70 -16.69 23.42
C ASP A 395 -15.34 -15.29 23.96
N ALA A 396 -16.05 -14.23 23.55
CA ALA A 396 -15.92 -12.88 24.11
C ALA A 396 -16.51 -12.78 25.53
N GLY A 397 -17.49 -13.64 25.81
CA GLY A 397 -18.19 -13.79 27.06
C GLY A 397 -19.57 -13.16 27.14
N ASN A 398 -20.21 -12.83 26.03
CA ASN A 398 -21.63 -12.44 26.04
C ASN A 398 -22.50 -13.67 26.33
N GLU A 399 -23.68 -13.45 26.92
CA GLU A 399 -24.57 -14.53 27.38
C GLU A 399 -25.99 -14.33 26.84
N SER A 400 -26.62 -15.43 26.41
CA SER A 400 -28.00 -15.45 25.93
C SER A 400 -28.76 -16.69 26.42
N ARG A 401 -30.06 -16.78 26.10
CA ARG A 401 -30.89 -17.92 26.51
C ARG A 401 -32.00 -18.23 25.51
N ALA A 402 -32.10 -19.49 25.11
CA ALA A 402 -33.14 -20.00 24.21
C ALA A 402 -34.29 -20.67 24.99
N GLU A 403 -35.51 -20.17 24.76
CA GLU A 403 -36.85 -20.62 25.19
C GLU A 403 -37.65 -21.47 24.20
N ASN A 404 -38.21 -22.65 24.57
CA ASN A 404 -39.45 -23.14 23.92
C ASN A 404 -40.29 -24.04 24.84
N SER A 405 -41.59 -24.21 24.57
CA SER A 405 -42.46 -25.15 25.28
C SER A 405 -43.51 -25.84 24.40
N VAL A 406 -43.94 -27.03 24.83
CA VAL A 406 -45.02 -27.79 24.18
C VAL A 406 -46.01 -28.32 25.22
N THR A 407 -47.30 -28.20 24.94
CA THR A 407 -48.38 -28.71 25.79
C THR A 407 -48.93 -30.04 25.28
N TYR A 408 -49.33 -30.93 26.19
CA TYR A 408 -49.93 -32.23 25.86
C TYR A 408 -51.19 -32.50 26.68
N ARG A 409 -51.99 -33.49 26.29
CA ARG A 409 -53.19 -33.92 27.02
C ARG A 409 -52.99 -35.29 27.64
N VAL A 410 -53.85 -35.66 28.59
CA VAL A 410 -53.84 -36.99 29.20
C VAL A 410 -55.26 -37.56 29.17
N GLU A 411 -55.44 -38.74 28.59
CA GLU A 411 -56.77 -39.31 28.32
C GLU A 411 -57.44 -39.87 29.58
N ASN A 412 -58.78 -39.77 29.65
CA ASN A 412 -59.64 -40.45 30.64
C ASN A 412 -60.69 -41.31 29.90
N ALA A 413 -61.07 -42.46 30.49
CA ALA A 413 -61.67 -43.63 29.83
C ALA A 413 -63.03 -43.43 29.09
N PRO A 414 -63.42 -44.33 28.14
CA PRO A 414 -64.19 -43.96 26.94
C PRO A 414 -65.65 -44.50 26.83
N VAL A 415 -66.40 -44.05 25.81
CA VAL A 415 -67.71 -44.60 25.37
C VAL A 415 -67.87 -44.56 23.83
N THR A 416 -68.63 -45.49 23.23
CA THR A 416 -68.78 -45.76 21.77
C THR A 416 -70.25 -46.10 21.38
N PRO A 417 -70.62 -46.52 20.14
CA PRO A 417 -70.48 -45.99 18.75
C PRO A 417 -71.91 -45.65 18.18
N PRO A 418 -72.45 -46.01 16.97
CA PRO A 418 -71.99 -46.21 15.55
C PRO A 418 -72.90 -45.38 14.54
N PRO A 419 -73.23 -45.78 13.26
CA PRO A 419 -72.46 -46.30 12.10
C PRO A 419 -72.51 -45.46 10.77
N THR A 420 -71.63 -45.85 9.83
CA THR A 420 -71.40 -45.60 8.37
C THR A 420 -72.53 -45.13 7.41
N PRO A 421 -72.24 -44.43 6.26
CA PRO A 421 -71.55 -45.00 5.06
C PRO A 421 -70.56 -44.02 4.32
N PRO A 422 -70.22 -44.14 2.99
CA PRO A 422 -68.88 -44.52 2.48
C PRO A 422 -67.97 -43.42 1.86
N ALA A 423 -66.71 -43.79 1.58
CA ALA A 423 -65.50 -43.00 1.17
C ALA A 423 -65.64 -42.02 -0.03
N PRO A 424 -64.87 -40.89 -0.11
CA PRO A 424 -63.38 -40.82 -0.35
C PRO A 424 -62.68 -39.67 0.49
N PRO A 425 -61.43 -39.18 0.27
CA PRO A 425 -60.41 -39.44 -0.77
C PRO A 425 -58.97 -39.76 -0.29
N THR A 426 -58.07 -39.94 -1.27
CA THR A 426 -56.62 -40.23 -1.16
C THR A 426 -55.78 -39.11 -0.53
N PRO A 427 -54.53 -39.41 -0.09
CA PRO A 427 -53.58 -38.40 0.36
C PRO A 427 -53.38 -37.30 -0.70
N LYS A 428 -53.24 -36.07 -0.24
CA LYS A 428 -52.96 -34.91 -1.08
C LYS A 428 -51.60 -35.13 -1.76
N PRO A 429 -51.46 -35.00 -3.10
CA PRO A 429 -50.14 -34.98 -3.71
C PRO A 429 -49.35 -33.81 -3.13
N GLU A 430 -48.03 -33.96 -2.99
CA GLU A 430 -47.15 -32.82 -2.78
C GLU A 430 -47.44 -31.78 -3.87
N SER A 431 -47.72 -30.55 -3.46
CA SER A 431 -47.82 -29.43 -4.39
C SER A 431 -46.53 -29.37 -5.19
N ALA A 432 -46.63 -29.12 -6.50
CA ALA A 432 -45.42 -28.97 -7.29
C ALA A 432 -44.43 -27.97 -6.66
N ALA A 433 -43.15 -28.25 -6.81
CA ALA A 433 -42.07 -27.33 -6.45
C ALA A 433 -41.07 -27.24 -7.61
N ILE A 434 -40.29 -26.16 -7.60
CA ILE A 434 -39.26 -25.84 -8.59
C ILE A 434 -37.97 -25.68 -7.82
N HIS A 435 -36.90 -26.31 -8.30
CA HIS A 435 -35.56 -26.12 -7.82
C HIS A 435 -34.71 -25.66 -9.00
N LEU A 436 -34.28 -24.40 -8.98
CA LEU A 436 -33.27 -23.89 -9.90
C LEU A 436 -31.91 -24.50 -9.52
N ASN A 437 -31.08 -24.80 -10.51
CA ASN A 437 -29.65 -25.03 -10.28
C ASN A 437 -28.98 -23.68 -9.96
N GLN A 438 -27.75 -23.70 -9.42
CA GLN A 438 -26.94 -22.47 -9.34
C GLN A 438 -26.79 -21.87 -10.74
N ILE A 439 -26.88 -20.53 -10.83
CA ILE A 439 -26.89 -19.78 -12.08
C ILE A 439 -25.51 -19.14 -12.22
N ASP A 440 -24.67 -19.78 -13.04
CA ASP A 440 -23.33 -19.34 -13.42
C ASP A 440 -23.44 -18.41 -14.65
N PRO A 441 -23.10 -17.11 -14.57
CA PRO A 441 -23.42 -16.15 -15.62
C PRO A 441 -22.26 -15.82 -16.60
N ALA A 442 -21.38 -16.78 -16.89
CA ALA A 442 -20.19 -16.57 -17.73
C ALA A 442 -20.38 -15.79 -19.06
N VAL A 443 -19.44 -14.84 -19.26
CA VAL A 443 -19.08 -14.05 -20.47
C VAL A 443 -19.50 -12.57 -20.45
N MET A 444 -18.62 -11.75 -19.83
CA MET A 444 -18.32 -10.32 -20.09
C MET A 444 -17.53 -10.14 -21.41
N PRO A 445 -17.35 -8.93 -22.00
CA PRO A 445 -16.32 -7.98 -21.53
C PRO A 445 -16.61 -6.46 -21.70
N ASP A 446 -16.08 -5.65 -20.77
CA ASP A 446 -15.59 -4.28 -21.03
C ASP A 446 -14.07 -4.20 -20.74
N SER A 447 -13.35 -5.31 -20.95
CA SER A 447 -11.95 -5.49 -20.54
C SER A 447 -10.88 -5.10 -21.58
N GLY A 448 -11.26 -4.73 -22.80
CA GLY A 448 -10.32 -4.28 -23.85
C GLY A 448 -9.49 -5.40 -24.52
N PHE A 449 -9.94 -6.66 -24.40
CA PHE A 449 -9.32 -7.83 -25.04
C PHE A 449 -10.35 -8.73 -25.73
N ILE A 450 -9.93 -9.38 -26.81
CA ILE A 450 -10.72 -10.41 -27.52
C ILE A 450 -10.15 -11.80 -27.23
N ARG A 451 -10.99 -12.69 -26.69
CA ARG A 451 -10.60 -14.05 -26.25
C ARG A 451 -10.82 -15.11 -27.33
N ILE A 452 -9.77 -15.89 -27.61
CA ILE A 452 -9.78 -17.11 -28.43
C ILE A 452 -9.58 -18.31 -27.49
N GLY A 453 -10.64 -19.09 -27.28
CA GLY A 453 -10.59 -20.38 -26.59
C GLY A 453 -10.53 -21.56 -27.57
N GLY A 454 -9.88 -22.65 -27.15
CA GLY A 454 -9.92 -23.89 -27.92
C GLY A 454 -9.39 -25.10 -27.16
N THR A 455 -9.54 -26.27 -27.79
CA THR A 455 -9.05 -27.56 -27.29
C THR A 455 -8.12 -28.20 -28.33
N VAL A 456 -6.98 -28.72 -27.90
CA VAL A 456 -6.08 -29.52 -28.74
C VAL A 456 -6.51 -31.00 -28.70
N LYS A 457 -7.13 -31.45 -29.79
CA LYS A 457 -7.58 -32.83 -29.97
C LYS A 457 -6.41 -33.76 -30.31
N LEU A 458 -5.88 -34.42 -29.29
CA LEU A 458 -4.83 -35.41 -29.41
C LEU A 458 -5.33 -36.77 -29.94
N GLU A 459 -4.58 -37.38 -30.85
CA GLU A 459 -4.89 -38.68 -31.47
C GLU A 459 -3.63 -39.57 -31.57
N GLY A 460 -3.81 -40.86 -31.84
CA GLY A 460 -2.69 -41.82 -31.97
C GLY A 460 -1.88 -41.97 -30.67
N ALA A 461 -0.55 -42.00 -30.77
CA ALA A 461 0.34 -42.19 -29.63
C ALA A 461 0.15 -41.14 -28.52
N PHE A 462 -0.21 -39.89 -28.86
CA PHE A 462 -0.49 -38.84 -27.87
C PHE A 462 -1.70 -39.14 -26.98
N ALA A 463 -2.72 -39.84 -27.51
CA ALA A 463 -3.93 -40.17 -26.77
C ALA A 463 -3.73 -41.33 -25.77
N VAL A 464 -2.57 -41.98 -25.76
CA VAL A 464 -2.29 -43.12 -24.88
C VAL A 464 -1.68 -42.65 -23.56
N GLY A 465 -2.44 -42.81 -22.48
CA GLY A 465 -1.96 -42.59 -21.11
C GLY A 465 -1.48 -41.16 -20.86
N TYR A 466 -0.30 -41.03 -20.24
CA TYR A 466 0.31 -39.74 -19.86
C TYR A 466 1.12 -39.08 -20.99
N ASN A 467 1.03 -39.56 -22.23
CA ASN A 467 1.60 -38.81 -23.37
C ASN A 467 0.86 -37.48 -23.61
N LYS A 468 -0.40 -37.34 -23.20
CA LYS A 468 -1.14 -36.07 -23.29
C LYS A 468 -0.52 -34.94 -22.45
N HIS A 469 0.18 -35.29 -21.36
CA HIS A 469 0.93 -34.35 -20.50
C HIS A 469 2.25 -33.87 -21.13
N ARG A 470 2.58 -34.33 -22.35
CA ARG A 470 3.79 -33.97 -23.12
C ARG A 470 3.55 -32.85 -24.15
N LEU A 471 2.33 -32.33 -24.22
CA LEU A 471 2.00 -31.06 -24.87
C LEU A 471 1.97 -29.97 -23.79
N HIS A 472 2.79 -28.94 -23.94
CA HIS A 472 2.98 -27.90 -22.93
C HIS A 472 2.29 -26.59 -23.28
N ALA A 473 2.35 -26.17 -24.55
CA ALA A 473 1.81 -24.90 -24.99
C ALA A 473 1.39 -24.94 -26.47
N VAL A 474 0.53 -24.01 -26.84
CA VAL A 474 0.20 -23.66 -28.21
C VAL A 474 0.45 -22.16 -28.43
N THR A 475 1.05 -21.82 -29.57
CA THR A 475 1.22 -20.44 -30.02
C THR A 475 0.30 -20.20 -31.20
N VAL A 476 -0.71 -19.37 -31.02
CA VAL A 476 -1.60 -18.89 -32.09
C VAL A 476 -0.90 -17.74 -32.79
N LYS A 477 -0.67 -17.86 -34.09
CA LYS A 477 -0.03 -16.83 -34.92
C LYS A 477 -1.05 -16.21 -35.85
N ILE A 478 -1.17 -14.88 -35.85
CA ILE A 478 -2.14 -14.14 -36.65
C ILE A 478 -1.39 -13.04 -37.41
N GLY A 479 -1.20 -13.26 -38.72
CA GLY A 479 -0.25 -12.44 -39.49
C GLY A 479 1.16 -12.53 -38.91
N ASP A 480 1.74 -11.37 -38.56
CA ASP A 480 3.09 -11.27 -37.96
C ASP A 480 3.08 -11.36 -36.43
N LYS A 481 1.90 -11.38 -35.79
CA LYS A 481 1.74 -11.48 -34.33
C LYS A 481 1.71 -12.95 -33.87
N SER A 482 2.18 -13.21 -32.65
CA SER A 482 2.24 -14.55 -32.05
C SER A 482 1.84 -14.49 -30.58
N TYR A 483 0.86 -15.30 -30.18
CA TYR A 483 0.28 -15.32 -28.85
C TYR A 483 0.39 -16.73 -28.26
N ARG A 484 1.19 -16.91 -27.20
CA ARG A 484 1.45 -18.23 -26.58
C ARG A 484 0.56 -18.46 -25.36
N SER A 485 -0.11 -19.60 -25.34
CA SER A 485 -0.89 -20.10 -24.20
C SER A 485 -0.37 -21.46 -23.75
N VAL A 486 -0.29 -21.67 -22.44
CA VAL A 486 -0.08 -23.00 -21.87
C VAL A 486 -1.31 -23.86 -22.15
N VAL A 487 -1.12 -25.15 -22.42
CA VAL A 487 -2.22 -26.12 -22.59
C VAL A 487 -2.44 -26.84 -21.27
N ASP A 488 -3.68 -26.84 -20.77
CA ASP A 488 -4.02 -27.64 -19.59
C ASP A 488 -3.81 -29.14 -19.88
N PRO A 489 -2.93 -29.85 -19.15
CA PRO A 489 -2.53 -31.20 -19.53
C PRO A 489 -3.62 -32.25 -19.28
N GLN A 490 -4.70 -31.92 -18.57
CA GLN A 490 -5.80 -32.85 -18.30
C GLN A 490 -6.91 -32.75 -19.34
N THR A 491 -7.36 -31.54 -19.63
CA THR A 491 -8.47 -31.17 -20.51
C THR A 491 -8.03 -30.85 -21.95
N GLN A 492 -6.73 -30.54 -22.15
CA GLN A 492 -6.13 -30.12 -23.40
C GLN A 492 -6.68 -28.78 -23.93
N LYS A 493 -7.26 -27.95 -23.05
CA LYS A 493 -7.73 -26.61 -23.37
C LYS A 493 -6.60 -25.57 -23.36
N PHE A 494 -6.78 -24.51 -24.13
CA PHE A 494 -5.96 -23.30 -24.12
C PHE A 494 -6.85 -22.06 -24.30
N VAL A 495 -6.36 -20.92 -23.82
CA VAL A 495 -7.01 -19.60 -23.98
C VAL A 495 -5.95 -18.58 -24.35
N VAL A 496 -6.20 -17.83 -25.42
CA VAL A 496 -5.37 -16.71 -25.89
C VAL A 496 -6.24 -15.47 -25.88
N ASP A 497 -5.74 -14.37 -25.34
CA ASP A 497 -6.37 -13.05 -25.46
C ASP A 497 -5.54 -12.17 -26.39
N ILE A 498 -6.24 -11.28 -27.08
CA ILE A 498 -5.70 -10.33 -28.03
C ILE A 498 -6.12 -8.95 -27.59
N ALA A 499 -5.17 -8.07 -27.32
CA ALA A 499 -5.47 -6.68 -26.98
C ALA A 499 -6.21 -6.00 -28.13
N GLU A 500 -7.21 -5.15 -27.84
CA GLU A 500 -7.91 -4.38 -28.87
C GLU A 500 -6.96 -3.51 -29.72
N SER A 501 -5.85 -3.08 -29.13
CA SER A 501 -4.78 -2.35 -29.82
C SER A 501 -4.09 -3.13 -30.94
N ASP A 502 -4.16 -4.47 -30.93
CA ASP A 502 -3.61 -5.32 -31.99
C ASP A 502 -4.58 -5.51 -33.17
N LEU A 503 -5.90 -5.32 -32.97
CA LEU A 503 -6.93 -5.58 -33.99
C LEU A 503 -6.67 -4.89 -35.34
N PRO A 504 -6.25 -3.61 -35.42
CA PRO A 504 -5.95 -2.96 -36.70
C PRO A 504 -4.85 -3.66 -37.52
N SER A 505 -3.98 -4.44 -36.86
CA SER A 505 -2.88 -5.17 -37.50
C SER A 505 -3.23 -6.61 -37.89
N ILE A 506 -4.16 -7.25 -37.18
CA ILE A 506 -4.50 -8.67 -37.33
C ILE A 506 -5.84 -8.95 -38.04
N GLN A 507 -6.71 -7.96 -38.18
CA GLN A 507 -8.02 -8.13 -38.84
C GLN A 507 -7.87 -8.63 -40.28
N GLY A 508 -8.59 -9.70 -40.63
CA GLY A 508 -8.53 -10.35 -41.94
C GLY A 508 -7.21 -11.08 -42.25
N LYS A 509 -6.35 -11.33 -41.25
CA LYS A 509 -5.10 -12.08 -41.43
C LYS A 509 -5.29 -13.58 -41.23
N ALA A 510 -4.41 -14.35 -41.88
CA ALA A 510 -4.37 -15.80 -41.71
C ALA A 510 -3.87 -16.19 -40.31
N VAL A 511 -4.48 -17.24 -39.77
CA VAL A 511 -4.17 -17.85 -38.47
C VAL A 511 -3.38 -19.15 -38.69
N SER A 512 -2.37 -19.39 -37.87
CA SER A 512 -1.66 -20.68 -37.80
C SER A 512 -1.27 -21.02 -36.37
N TYR A 513 -0.81 -22.25 -36.13
CA TYR A 513 -0.55 -22.78 -34.79
C TYR A 513 0.80 -23.47 -34.74
N GLU A 514 1.61 -23.12 -33.74
CA GLU A 514 2.81 -23.87 -33.34
C GLU A 514 2.58 -24.53 -31.98
N PHE A 515 3.18 -25.70 -31.77
CA PHE A 515 2.95 -26.51 -30.58
C PHE A 515 4.28 -26.79 -29.89
N GLU A 516 4.31 -26.56 -28.57
CA GLU A 516 5.46 -26.85 -27.74
C GLU A 516 5.26 -28.24 -27.11
N THR A 517 6.03 -29.21 -27.59
CA THR A 517 5.93 -30.60 -27.15
C THR A 517 7.30 -31.15 -26.81
N GLU A 518 7.33 -32.10 -25.88
CA GLU A 518 8.52 -32.89 -25.60
C GLU A 518 9.04 -33.58 -26.87
N LYS A 519 10.36 -33.69 -27.01
CA LYS A 519 11.00 -34.16 -28.25
C LYS A 519 10.71 -35.65 -28.55
N HIS A 520 10.40 -36.41 -27.50
CA HIS A 520 10.06 -37.82 -27.60
C HIS A 520 8.92 -38.19 -26.66
N ILE A 521 8.01 -39.04 -27.14
CA ILE A 521 6.98 -39.71 -26.33
C ILE A 521 7.22 -41.23 -26.37
N TYR A 522 6.44 -41.99 -25.61
CA TYR A 522 6.55 -43.46 -25.60
C TYR A 522 5.31 -44.10 -26.24
N GLU A 523 5.49 -45.12 -27.08
CA GLU A 523 4.41 -45.91 -27.67
C GLU A 523 4.49 -47.36 -27.16
N LEU A 524 3.32 -47.99 -26.95
CA LEU A 524 3.24 -49.42 -26.64
C LEU A 524 3.18 -50.23 -27.94
N VAL A 525 4.23 -51.00 -28.21
CA VAL A 525 4.28 -51.95 -29.32
C VAL A 525 4.30 -53.40 -28.79
N PRO A 526 3.77 -54.40 -29.50
CA PRO A 526 3.83 -55.80 -29.06
C PRO A 526 5.28 -56.28 -28.86
N SER A 527 5.56 -56.96 -27.75
CA SER A 527 6.92 -57.41 -27.43
C SER A 527 7.27 -58.73 -28.12
N THR A 528 8.55 -58.87 -28.52
CA THR A 528 9.14 -60.11 -29.03
C THR A 528 9.86 -60.92 -27.94
N TYR A 529 9.92 -60.41 -26.71
CA TYR A 529 10.53 -61.08 -25.56
C TYR A 529 9.50 -61.97 -24.85
N ALA A 530 9.83 -63.25 -24.64
CA ALA A 530 8.90 -64.27 -24.15
C ALA A 530 8.26 -64.04 -22.77
N ASN A 531 8.72 -63.05 -22.00
CA ASN A 531 8.23 -62.72 -20.66
C ASN A 531 7.49 -61.37 -20.61
N PHE A 532 7.32 -60.67 -21.74
CA PHE A 532 6.70 -59.35 -21.81
C PHE A 532 5.67 -59.31 -22.92
N ASP A 533 4.48 -58.80 -22.60
CA ASP A 533 3.35 -58.64 -23.53
C ASP A 533 3.62 -57.47 -24.50
N TYR A 534 4.20 -56.38 -23.98
CA TYR A 534 4.51 -55.17 -24.74
C TYR A 534 5.92 -54.64 -24.47
N TYR A 535 6.43 -53.88 -25.44
CA TYR A 535 7.61 -53.04 -25.30
C TYR A 535 7.18 -51.57 -25.39
N ALA A 536 7.61 -50.74 -24.43
CA ALA A 536 7.45 -49.31 -24.52
C ALA A 536 8.62 -48.74 -25.34
N GLN A 537 8.33 -48.35 -26.57
CA GLN A 537 9.29 -47.80 -27.49
C GLN A 537 9.28 -46.27 -27.38
N GLN A 538 10.43 -45.66 -27.12
CA GLN A 538 10.58 -44.22 -27.28
C GLN A 538 10.52 -43.87 -28.78
N ILE A 539 9.61 -42.97 -29.15
CA ILE A 539 9.43 -42.48 -30.52
C ILE A 539 9.62 -40.96 -30.57
N THR A 540 10.00 -40.43 -31.73
CA THR A 540 9.95 -38.98 -31.96
C THR A 540 8.49 -38.53 -31.95
N THR A 541 8.23 -37.44 -31.25
CA THR A 541 6.88 -36.91 -31.07
C THR A 541 6.25 -36.51 -32.41
N PRO A 542 5.02 -36.97 -32.74
CA PRO A 542 4.35 -36.58 -33.98
C PRO A 542 4.09 -35.06 -34.06
N GLU A 543 4.22 -34.47 -35.25
CA GLU A 543 3.92 -33.05 -35.45
C GLU A 543 2.42 -32.76 -35.30
N LEU A 544 2.09 -31.85 -34.38
CA LEU A 544 0.77 -31.22 -34.28
C LEU A 544 0.66 -30.05 -35.27
N ASN A 545 -0.57 -29.72 -35.66
CA ASN A 545 -0.91 -28.68 -36.63
C ASN A 545 -2.41 -28.34 -36.52
N ALA A 546 -2.86 -27.31 -37.26
CA ALA A 546 -4.22 -26.74 -37.20
C ALA A 546 -5.38 -27.76 -37.21
N LYS A 547 -5.24 -28.93 -37.86
CA LYS A 547 -6.32 -29.95 -37.89
C LYS A 547 -6.64 -30.55 -36.51
N HIS A 548 -5.75 -30.37 -35.53
CA HIS A 548 -5.92 -30.84 -34.16
C HIS A 548 -6.51 -29.75 -33.25
N ILE A 549 -6.74 -28.53 -33.75
CA ILE A 549 -7.43 -27.49 -32.98
C ILE A 549 -8.94 -27.62 -33.18
N VAL A 550 -9.68 -27.59 -32.08
CA VAL A 550 -11.12 -27.36 -32.06
C VAL A 550 -11.34 -26.06 -31.31
N LEU A 551 -11.72 -25.00 -32.02
CA LEU A 551 -12.00 -23.70 -31.43
C LEU A 551 -13.38 -23.68 -30.74
N ASP A 552 -13.52 -22.83 -29.73
CA ASP A 552 -14.80 -22.60 -29.07
C ASP A 552 -15.77 -21.80 -29.97
N LYS A 553 -17.07 -21.98 -29.74
CA LYS A 553 -18.14 -21.57 -30.68
C LYS A 553 -18.14 -20.06 -31.03
N ASN A 554 -17.64 -19.21 -30.13
CA ASN A 554 -17.68 -17.76 -30.26
C ASN A 554 -16.31 -17.14 -30.58
N THR A 555 -15.32 -17.92 -31.01
CA THR A 555 -14.02 -17.35 -31.39
C THR A 555 -14.09 -16.59 -32.72
N PRO A 556 -13.44 -15.43 -32.86
CA PRO A 556 -13.39 -14.63 -34.09
C PRO A 556 -12.44 -15.21 -35.16
N ILE A 557 -12.55 -16.51 -35.43
CA ILE A 557 -11.73 -17.21 -36.43
C ILE A 557 -12.63 -18.13 -37.26
N ASP A 558 -12.77 -17.83 -38.55
CA ASP A 558 -13.35 -18.74 -39.54
C ASP A 558 -12.33 -19.09 -40.63
N ASN A 559 -12.32 -20.33 -41.10
CA ASN A 559 -11.44 -20.83 -42.17
C ASN A 559 -9.93 -20.50 -42.00
N ASN A 560 -9.45 -20.38 -40.76
CA ASN A 560 -8.12 -19.87 -40.38
C ASN A 560 -7.85 -18.41 -40.80
N ILE A 561 -8.85 -17.56 -40.74
CA ILE A 561 -8.75 -16.10 -40.87
C ILE A 561 -9.36 -15.48 -39.62
N PHE A 562 -8.68 -14.49 -39.02
CA PHE A 562 -9.23 -13.74 -37.89
C PHE A 562 -10.21 -12.67 -38.41
N ASP A 563 -11.46 -12.71 -37.95
CA ASP A 563 -12.52 -11.78 -38.35
C ASP A 563 -13.55 -11.60 -37.21
N LEU A 564 -13.92 -10.35 -36.93
CA LEU A 564 -14.81 -9.96 -35.84
C LEU A 564 -16.10 -9.33 -36.38
N GLU A 565 -17.21 -10.07 -36.35
CA GLU A 565 -18.54 -9.52 -36.67
C GLU A 565 -19.21 -8.89 -35.43
N ALA A 566 -19.94 -7.79 -35.64
CA ALA A 566 -20.42 -6.91 -34.57
C ALA A 566 -21.75 -7.33 -33.88
N ASP A 567 -22.15 -8.60 -33.92
CA ASP A 567 -23.44 -9.06 -33.35
C ASP A 567 -23.35 -10.44 -32.67
N THR A 568 -22.71 -10.47 -31.48
CA THR A 568 -22.73 -11.64 -30.58
C THR A 568 -23.07 -11.22 -29.14
N ARG A 569 -24.32 -10.83 -28.88
CA ARG A 569 -24.81 -10.59 -27.51
C ARG A 569 -24.73 -11.88 -26.65
N SER A 570 -24.29 -11.73 -25.41
CA SER A 570 -24.13 -12.84 -24.45
C SER A 570 -25.47 -13.45 -24.00
N ARG A 571 -25.50 -14.77 -23.80
CA ARG A 571 -26.72 -15.53 -23.45
C ARG A 571 -26.42 -16.70 -22.50
N THR A 572 -27.04 -16.70 -21.32
CA THR A 572 -26.85 -17.71 -20.26
C THR A 572 -27.93 -18.81 -20.32
N GLU A 573 -27.58 -20.06 -19.98
CA GLU A 573 -28.54 -21.18 -19.87
C GLU A 573 -28.97 -21.41 -18.41
N ILE A 574 -30.18 -21.00 -18.06
CA ILE A 574 -30.80 -21.31 -16.76
C ILE A 574 -31.39 -22.72 -16.82
N SER A 575 -31.14 -23.54 -15.81
CA SER A 575 -31.66 -24.90 -15.72
C SER A 575 -32.13 -25.26 -14.32
N GLY A 576 -33.02 -26.25 -14.22
CA GLY A 576 -33.55 -26.71 -12.96
C GLY A 576 -34.33 -28.01 -13.06
N LYS A 577 -34.95 -28.41 -11.94
CA LYS A 577 -35.83 -29.57 -11.84
C LYS A 577 -37.13 -29.21 -11.15
N VAL A 578 -38.18 -29.95 -11.47
CA VAL A 578 -39.49 -29.84 -10.81
C VAL A 578 -39.85 -31.13 -10.08
N SER A 579 -40.58 -31.00 -8.98
CA SER A 579 -40.97 -32.10 -8.09
C SER A 579 -42.45 -32.00 -7.71
N GLY A 580 -42.94 -32.86 -6.82
CA GLY A 580 -44.37 -32.92 -6.43
C GLY A 580 -45.29 -33.37 -7.56
N ASP A 581 -46.42 -32.68 -7.76
CA ASP A 581 -47.41 -33.04 -8.79
C ASP A 581 -47.03 -32.67 -10.24
N ALA A 582 -45.85 -32.07 -10.46
CA ALA A 582 -45.32 -31.66 -11.77
C ALA A 582 -45.13 -32.83 -12.76
N LYS A 583 -45.23 -32.55 -14.07
CA LYS A 583 -45.15 -33.58 -15.13
C LYS A 583 -44.44 -33.06 -16.37
N ALA A 584 -43.83 -33.98 -17.10
CA ALA A 584 -43.33 -33.74 -18.45
C ALA A 584 -44.42 -33.12 -19.35
N GLY A 585 -44.11 -32.01 -20.01
CA GLY A 585 -45.06 -31.21 -20.78
C GLY A 585 -45.78 -30.09 -20.02
N ASP A 586 -45.52 -29.89 -18.73
CA ASP A 586 -45.80 -28.61 -18.06
C ASP A 586 -44.81 -27.53 -18.52
N THR A 587 -45.13 -26.25 -18.30
CA THR A 587 -44.33 -25.10 -18.74
C THR A 587 -43.70 -24.41 -17.54
N VAL A 588 -42.39 -24.17 -17.54
CA VAL A 588 -41.74 -23.26 -16.60
C VAL A 588 -41.57 -21.91 -17.28
N VAL A 589 -42.11 -20.87 -16.66
CA VAL A 589 -41.86 -19.48 -17.01
C VAL A 589 -40.76 -18.96 -16.08
N LEU A 590 -39.67 -18.45 -16.66
CA LEU A 590 -38.62 -17.76 -15.95
C LEU A 590 -38.77 -16.27 -16.22
N THR A 591 -38.90 -15.47 -15.17
CA THR A 591 -38.93 -14.01 -15.25
C THR A 591 -37.56 -13.49 -14.83
N VAL A 592 -36.89 -12.81 -15.76
CA VAL A 592 -35.50 -12.34 -15.64
C VAL A 592 -35.45 -10.93 -16.25
N GLY A 593 -34.96 -9.93 -15.54
CA GLY A 593 -35.05 -8.51 -15.95
C GLY A 593 -36.47 -8.07 -16.37
N GLY A 594 -37.51 -8.56 -15.67
CA GLY A 594 -38.92 -8.29 -16.02
C GLY A 594 -39.45 -8.96 -17.29
N LYS A 595 -38.67 -9.83 -17.94
CA LYS A 595 -39.00 -10.52 -19.21
C LYS A 595 -39.24 -12.01 -18.99
N ASP A 596 -40.33 -12.52 -19.56
CA ASP A 596 -40.74 -13.93 -19.45
C ASP A 596 -40.13 -14.82 -20.54
N TYR A 597 -39.41 -15.86 -20.12
CA TYR A 597 -38.88 -16.94 -20.96
C TYR A 597 -39.58 -18.26 -20.64
N GLN A 598 -39.96 -19.06 -21.65
CA GLN A 598 -40.76 -20.27 -21.46
C GLN A 598 -40.01 -21.55 -21.86
N SER A 599 -39.78 -22.44 -20.89
CA SER A 599 -39.26 -23.79 -21.10
C SER A 599 -40.33 -24.86 -20.85
N ILE A 600 -40.16 -26.03 -21.46
CA ILE A 600 -41.02 -27.20 -21.24
C ILE A 600 -40.31 -28.18 -20.31
N VAL A 601 -41.05 -28.73 -19.35
CA VAL A 601 -40.56 -29.79 -18.46
C VAL A 601 -40.34 -31.08 -19.26
N ASN A 602 -39.13 -31.61 -19.21
CA ASN A 602 -38.68 -32.82 -19.89
C ASN A 602 -39.21 -34.11 -19.22
N GLN A 603 -39.01 -35.27 -19.86
CA GLN A 603 -39.43 -36.57 -19.33
C GLN A 603 -38.78 -36.97 -18.00
N ASP A 604 -37.60 -36.43 -17.71
CA ASP A 604 -36.84 -36.62 -16.46
C ASP A 604 -37.15 -35.55 -15.39
N LEU A 605 -38.18 -34.72 -15.63
CA LEU A 605 -38.58 -33.57 -14.81
C LEU A 605 -37.53 -32.44 -14.72
N SER A 606 -36.54 -32.41 -15.62
CA SER A 606 -35.67 -31.24 -15.82
C SER A 606 -36.33 -30.18 -16.71
N PHE A 607 -35.81 -28.95 -16.69
CA PHE A 607 -36.06 -27.94 -17.71
C PHE A 607 -34.78 -27.12 -17.94
N ARG A 608 -34.67 -26.50 -19.12
CA ARG A 608 -33.57 -25.59 -19.47
C ARG A 608 -34.05 -24.46 -20.38
N GLN A 609 -33.48 -23.27 -20.21
CA GLN A 609 -33.87 -22.08 -20.94
C GLN A 609 -32.66 -21.16 -21.17
N SER A 610 -32.41 -20.79 -22.42
CA SER A 610 -31.47 -19.70 -22.71
C SER A 610 -32.18 -18.35 -22.52
N VAL A 611 -31.59 -17.49 -21.70
CA VAL A 611 -31.99 -16.09 -21.49
C VAL A 611 -30.94 -15.15 -22.09
N GLU A 612 -31.22 -13.85 -22.14
CA GLU A 612 -30.21 -12.84 -22.45
C GLU A 612 -29.46 -12.49 -21.16
N SER A 613 -28.12 -12.44 -21.21
CA SER A 613 -27.29 -12.28 -20.01
C SER A 613 -27.37 -10.88 -19.39
N GLU A 614 -27.70 -9.87 -20.19
CA GLU A 614 -27.94 -8.48 -19.76
C GLU A 614 -29.05 -8.41 -18.68
N LEU A 615 -30.12 -9.19 -18.84
CA LEU A 615 -31.27 -9.18 -17.93
C LEU A 615 -31.05 -9.91 -16.60
N LEU A 616 -29.92 -10.62 -16.44
CA LEU A 616 -29.55 -11.27 -15.18
C LEU A 616 -28.85 -10.32 -14.20
N ALA A 617 -28.28 -9.22 -14.69
CA ALA A 617 -27.73 -8.16 -13.84
C ALA A 617 -28.86 -7.35 -13.19
N ASP A 618 -29.80 -6.87 -14.01
CA ASP A 618 -30.89 -5.96 -13.60
C ASP A 618 -31.87 -6.52 -12.55
N SER A 619 -31.93 -7.84 -12.31
CA SER A 619 -33.03 -8.44 -11.52
C SER A 619 -32.70 -8.91 -10.10
N GLY A 620 -31.43 -9.00 -9.68
CA GLY A 620 -31.00 -9.42 -8.33
C GLY A 620 -31.45 -10.82 -7.87
N SER A 621 -32.29 -11.49 -8.65
CA SER A 621 -32.84 -12.82 -8.45
C SER A 621 -33.32 -13.37 -9.80
N VAL A 622 -33.56 -14.69 -9.86
CA VAL A 622 -34.36 -15.30 -10.93
C VAL A 622 -35.63 -15.87 -10.35
N GLN A 623 -36.77 -15.37 -10.83
CA GLN A 623 -38.08 -15.90 -10.49
C GLN A 623 -38.48 -16.99 -11.48
N ALA A 624 -38.85 -18.16 -10.96
CA ALA A 624 -39.35 -19.28 -11.75
C ALA A 624 -40.77 -19.64 -11.33
N SER A 625 -41.68 -19.76 -12.29
CA SER A 625 -43.11 -20.08 -12.10
C SER A 625 -43.50 -21.28 -12.96
N LEU A 626 -43.93 -22.37 -12.32
CA LEU A 626 -44.38 -23.59 -13.02
C LEU A 626 -45.87 -23.45 -13.31
N GLN A 627 -46.22 -23.60 -14.58
CA GLN A 627 -47.59 -23.46 -15.08
C GLN A 627 -48.06 -24.74 -15.77
N ARG A 628 -49.33 -25.08 -15.53
CA ARG A 628 -50.05 -26.14 -16.25
C ARG A 628 -51.31 -25.55 -16.88
N LYS A 629 -51.37 -25.51 -18.21
CA LYS A 629 -52.47 -24.90 -18.98
C LYS A 629 -52.76 -23.44 -18.58
N GLY A 630 -51.72 -22.64 -18.34
CA GLY A 630 -51.83 -21.23 -17.94
C GLY A 630 -52.27 -21.00 -16.48
N THR A 631 -52.24 -22.03 -15.63
CA THR A 631 -52.43 -21.88 -14.18
C THR A 631 -51.14 -22.19 -13.45
N GLN A 632 -50.62 -21.23 -12.67
CA GLN A 632 -49.46 -21.41 -11.79
C GLN A 632 -49.70 -22.53 -10.76
N LYS A 633 -48.64 -23.29 -10.48
CA LYS A 633 -48.60 -24.44 -9.56
C LYS A 633 -47.56 -24.30 -8.47
N ALA A 634 -46.46 -23.62 -8.78
CA ALA A 634 -45.35 -23.36 -7.90
C ALA A 634 -44.65 -22.07 -8.34
N SER A 635 -43.98 -21.41 -7.42
CA SER A 635 -42.97 -20.40 -7.76
C SER A 635 -41.80 -20.48 -6.77
N THR A 636 -40.61 -20.13 -7.24
CA THR A 636 -39.42 -19.93 -6.42
C THR A 636 -38.65 -18.72 -6.92
N GLU A 637 -37.88 -18.14 -6.03
CA GLU A 637 -36.89 -17.10 -6.30
C GLU A 637 -35.52 -17.66 -5.89
N ALA A 638 -34.45 -17.27 -6.58
CA ALA A 638 -33.09 -17.67 -6.25
C ALA A 638 -32.18 -16.45 -6.28
N HIS A 639 -31.48 -16.21 -5.17
CA HIS A 639 -30.39 -15.23 -5.04
C HIS A 639 -29.04 -15.95 -5.08
N LEU A 640 -28.00 -15.23 -5.51
CA LEU A 640 -26.63 -15.73 -5.63
C LEU A 640 -25.97 -15.83 -4.22
N SER A 641 -24.96 -16.69 -4.06
CA SER A 641 -24.57 -17.24 -2.74
C SER A 641 -23.13 -16.92 -2.32
N ARG A 642 -22.97 -16.43 -1.07
CA ARG A 642 -21.75 -15.84 -0.44
C ARG A 642 -20.61 -16.80 -0.02
N ALA A 643 -19.36 -16.33 -0.10
CA ALA A 643 -18.10 -16.99 0.30
C ALA A 643 -17.38 -16.28 1.50
N PRO A 644 -16.26 -16.81 2.05
CA PRO A 644 -15.79 -16.48 3.41
C PRO A 644 -14.68 -15.42 3.53
N GLU A 645 -14.62 -14.77 4.70
CA GLU A 645 -13.67 -13.72 5.10
C GLU A 645 -12.19 -14.18 5.19
N LEU A 646 -11.26 -13.22 4.98
CA LEU A 646 -9.82 -13.40 5.07
C LEU A 646 -9.26 -13.45 6.51
N SER A 647 -8.26 -14.32 6.72
CA SER A 647 -7.29 -14.19 7.82
C SER A 647 -6.05 -13.38 7.37
N ALA A 648 -5.39 -12.71 8.32
CA ALA A 648 -4.31 -11.75 8.09
C ALA A 648 -2.95 -12.35 7.65
N ASP A 649 -2.94 -13.43 6.88
CA ASP A 649 -1.77 -14.28 6.64
C ASP A 649 -0.90 -13.90 5.42
N PHE A 650 -1.23 -12.83 4.68
CA PHE A 650 -0.79 -12.67 3.28
C PHE A 650 -0.05 -11.40 2.87
N VAL A 651 0.42 -10.58 3.82
CA VAL A 651 1.34 -9.47 3.52
C VAL A 651 2.68 -9.68 4.21
N SER A 652 3.75 -9.84 3.42
CA SER A 652 5.11 -9.75 3.95
C SER A 652 5.53 -8.29 4.05
N ALA A 653 5.38 -7.70 5.24
CA ALA A 653 5.81 -6.31 5.50
C ALA A 653 7.30 -6.11 5.15
N HIS A 654 7.58 -5.27 4.16
CA HIS A 654 8.92 -5.08 3.60
C HIS A 654 9.61 -3.84 4.19
N THR A 655 10.03 -3.94 5.45
CA THR A 655 11.01 -3.02 6.04
C THR A 655 12.24 -3.81 6.47
N ILE A 656 13.42 -3.47 5.94
CA ILE A 656 14.63 -4.26 6.13
C ILE A 656 15.24 -3.96 7.52
N ASP A 657 15.12 -4.94 8.42
CA ASP A 657 15.41 -4.94 9.88
C ASP A 657 14.40 -4.18 10.78
N ARG A 658 13.30 -4.87 11.15
CA ARG A 658 12.95 -5.05 12.57
C ARG A 658 13.45 -6.44 12.97
N ASP A 659 14.21 -6.59 14.05
CA ASP A 659 14.72 -7.90 14.48
C ASP A 659 13.55 -8.92 14.64
N SER A 660 13.57 -9.97 13.82
CA SER A 660 12.64 -11.12 13.62
C SER A 660 11.64 -11.42 14.76
N ASP A 661 10.35 -11.74 14.53
CA ASP A 661 9.70 -12.45 13.40
C ASP A 661 8.30 -11.86 13.07
N GLY A 662 7.88 -11.87 11.80
CA GLY A 662 6.47 -11.64 11.42
C GLY A 662 6.21 -11.07 10.01
N GLY A 663 6.19 -11.92 8.98
CA GLY A 663 5.57 -11.56 7.68
C GLY A 663 6.16 -12.21 6.42
N ARG A 664 7.49 -12.38 6.33
CA ARG A 664 8.15 -12.88 5.09
C ARG A 664 7.71 -14.29 4.70
N ALA A 665 7.54 -14.52 3.39
CA ALA A 665 7.25 -15.84 2.85
C ALA A 665 8.30 -16.90 3.28
N TYR A 666 7.84 -18.11 3.59
CA TYR A 666 8.67 -19.16 4.20
C TYR A 666 9.92 -19.51 3.39
N PHE A 667 9.86 -19.46 2.05
CA PHE A 667 10.99 -19.76 1.19
C PHE A 667 12.04 -18.64 1.22
N ILE A 668 11.64 -17.37 1.40
CA ILE A 668 12.58 -16.27 1.67
C ILE A 668 13.27 -16.52 3.01
N ASN A 669 12.54 -16.86 4.07
CA ASN A 669 13.13 -17.24 5.37
C ASN A 669 13.96 -18.54 5.31
N SER A 670 13.83 -19.34 4.26
CA SER A 670 14.64 -20.56 4.03
C SER A 670 15.92 -20.29 3.22
N LEU A 671 15.98 -19.16 2.50
CA LEU A 671 17.11 -18.79 1.64
C LEU A 671 17.87 -17.56 2.15
N LEU A 672 17.28 -16.64 2.90
CA LEU A 672 17.91 -15.40 3.34
C LEU A 672 18.84 -15.64 4.54
N VAL A 673 20.10 -15.21 4.42
CA VAL A 673 21.04 -15.27 5.56
C VAL A 673 20.88 -14.04 6.46
N GLU A 674 20.54 -14.27 7.73
CA GLU A 674 20.44 -13.22 8.75
C GLU A 674 21.73 -13.00 9.57
N LYS A 675 21.83 -11.82 10.19
CA LYS A 675 22.91 -11.49 11.14
C LYS A 675 22.92 -12.48 12.32
N GLY A 676 24.09 -13.06 12.59
CA GLY A 676 24.41 -13.62 13.91
C GLY A 676 24.46 -15.15 14.02
N ARG A 677 23.81 -15.92 13.16
CA ARG A 677 23.65 -17.39 13.33
C ARG A 677 24.95 -18.22 13.44
N ARG A 678 26.11 -17.70 13.01
CA ARG A 678 27.41 -18.40 13.11
C ARG A 678 28.53 -17.64 13.84
N GLY A 679 28.31 -16.42 14.32
CA GLY A 679 29.25 -15.66 15.19
C GLY A 679 30.70 -15.44 14.70
N ILE A 680 31.06 -15.84 13.48
CA ILE A 680 32.47 -15.93 13.00
C ILE A 680 32.72 -15.10 11.73
N PHE A 681 31.67 -14.72 10.98
CA PHE A 681 31.78 -13.87 9.80
C PHE A 681 30.78 -12.71 9.90
N GLN A 682 31.30 -11.47 9.88
CA GLN A 682 30.48 -10.30 9.58
C GLN A 682 30.09 -10.36 8.10
N PHE A 683 28.82 -10.11 7.79
CA PHE A 683 28.42 -9.84 6.41
C PHE A 683 29.20 -8.62 5.90
N PRO A 684 29.88 -8.70 4.74
CA PRO A 684 30.57 -7.55 4.18
C PRO A 684 29.61 -6.37 3.99
N THR A 685 30.01 -5.20 4.50
CA THR A 685 29.21 -3.97 4.52
C THR A 685 28.66 -3.58 3.15
N TYR A 686 29.36 -3.90 2.07
CA TYR A 686 28.99 -3.53 0.70
C TYR A 686 27.53 -3.89 0.34
N HIS A 687 27.10 -5.13 0.63
CA HIS A 687 25.77 -5.63 0.20
C HIS A 687 24.61 -5.21 1.12
N ASN A 688 24.89 -4.52 2.23
CA ASN A 688 23.88 -4.05 3.18
C ASN A 688 23.90 -2.51 3.37
N GLU A 689 25.02 -1.84 3.07
CA GLU A 689 25.20 -0.40 3.26
C GLU A 689 25.42 0.37 1.94
N ARG A 690 25.84 -0.29 0.86
CA ARG A 690 26.21 0.36 -0.43
C ARG A 690 25.39 -0.07 -1.64
N ALA A 691 24.67 -1.19 -1.56
CA ALA A 691 23.59 -1.50 -2.49
C ALA A 691 22.31 -0.85 -1.95
N PRO A 692 21.85 0.29 -2.49
CA PRO A 692 20.69 0.98 -1.94
C PRO A 692 19.43 0.11 -2.09
N ILE A 693 18.68 0.00 -0.99
CA ILE A 693 17.36 -0.65 -0.95
C ILE A 693 16.34 0.39 -1.45
N ASP A 694 16.39 0.64 -2.75
CA ASP A 694 15.55 1.61 -3.45
C ASP A 694 15.24 1.04 -4.83
N PHE A 695 14.07 0.42 -4.98
CA PHE A 695 13.68 -0.25 -6.23
C PHE A 695 13.58 0.71 -7.42
N SER A 696 13.53 2.04 -7.19
CA SER A 696 13.62 3.04 -8.27
C SER A 696 15.01 3.16 -8.90
N LYS A 697 16.05 2.55 -8.31
CA LYS A 697 17.44 2.63 -8.77
C LYS A 697 18.12 1.26 -8.83
N ALA A 698 18.70 0.95 -9.99
CA ALA A 698 19.49 -0.27 -10.17
C ALA A 698 20.68 -0.34 -9.20
N ALA A 699 20.76 -1.41 -8.40
CA ALA A 699 21.90 -1.70 -7.54
C ALA A 699 23.15 -1.97 -8.39
N VAL A 700 24.21 -1.17 -8.23
CA VAL A 700 25.46 -1.32 -9.00
C VAL A 700 26.49 -2.07 -8.17
N LEU A 701 26.79 -3.32 -8.55
CA LEU A 701 27.76 -4.16 -7.83
C LEU A 701 29.07 -4.30 -8.63
N PRO A 702 30.20 -3.74 -8.14
CA PRO A 702 31.48 -3.92 -8.77
C PRO A 702 32.00 -5.35 -8.54
N TYR A 703 32.45 -6.02 -9.60
CA TYR A 703 33.05 -7.35 -9.52
C TYR A 703 34.44 -7.39 -10.17
N LYS A 704 35.24 -8.39 -9.78
CA LYS A 704 36.57 -8.59 -10.35
C LYS A 704 36.88 -10.05 -10.63
N ILE A 705 37.48 -10.31 -11.79
CA ILE A 705 38.06 -11.61 -12.14
C ILE A 705 39.55 -11.58 -11.76
N VAL A 706 39.97 -12.49 -10.88
CA VAL A 706 41.27 -12.42 -10.20
C VAL A 706 42.23 -13.51 -10.72
N ASN A 707 43.13 -13.10 -11.62
CA ASN A 707 44.20 -13.94 -12.15
C ASN A 707 45.47 -13.83 -11.29
N LEU A 708 45.91 -14.93 -10.66
CA LEU A 708 47.07 -14.96 -9.75
C LEU A 708 48.14 -15.97 -10.20
N SER A 709 49.37 -15.48 -10.35
CA SER A 709 50.53 -16.29 -10.79
C SER A 709 51.34 -16.83 -9.60
N ASN A 710 50.78 -17.78 -8.84
CA ASN A 710 51.46 -18.35 -7.66
C ASN A 710 51.34 -19.89 -7.49
N GLY A 711 50.82 -20.61 -8.49
CA GLY A 711 50.76 -22.09 -8.49
C GLY A 711 49.61 -22.74 -7.69
N TYR A 712 48.88 -21.94 -6.90
CA TYR A 712 47.65 -22.36 -6.21
C TYR A 712 46.38 -21.95 -6.95
N TYR A 713 46.43 -20.86 -7.71
CA TYR A 713 45.36 -20.39 -8.58
C TYR A 713 45.67 -20.66 -10.05
N PHE A 714 44.63 -20.71 -10.88
CA PHE A 714 44.72 -20.72 -12.34
C PHE A 714 44.18 -19.41 -12.90
N ASN A 715 44.67 -19.03 -14.09
CA ASN A 715 44.11 -17.90 -14.82
C ASN A 715 42.82 -18.33 -15.55
N PHE A 716 41.86 -17.42 -15.64
CA PHE A 716 40.65 -17.60 -16.46
C PHE A 716 40.99 -17.56 -17.96
N GLY A 717 40.42 -18.47 -18.74
CA GLY A 717 40.37 -18.35 -20.19
C GLY A 717 39.24 -17.42 -20.64
N GLU A 718 39.26 -16.96 -21.90
CA GLU A 718 38.23 -16.07 -22.46
C GLU A 718 36.81 -16.64 -22.33
N LYS A 719 36.65 -17.96 -22.54
CA LYS A 719 35.36 -18.65 -22.39
C LYS A 719 34.88 -18.72 -20.94
N ASP A 720 35.83 -18.80 -19.99
CA ASP A 720 35.50 -18.84 -18.56
C ASP A 720 35.08 -17.45 -18.07
N VAL A 721 35.73 -16.40 -18.56
CA VAL A 721 35.29 -15.00 -18.39
C VAL A 721 33.88 -14.79 -18.97
N ALA A 722 33.60 -15.35 -20.15
CA ALA A 722 32.28 -15.29 -20.77
C ALA A 722 31.22 -16.04 -19.95
N GLY A 723 31.57 -17.18 -19.33
CA GLY A 723 30.70 -17.90 -18.40
C GLY A 723 30.34 -17.10 -17.15
N VAL A 724 31.33 -16.45 -16.51
CA VAL A 724 31.08 -15.54 -15.37
C VAL A 724 30.15 -14.40 -15.79
N LYS A 725 30.43 -13.73 -16.92
CA LYS A 725 29.57 -12.65 -17.43
C LYS A 725 28.15 -13.13 -17.71
N LYS A 726 27.98 -14.27 -18.39
CA LYS A 726 26.65 -14.87 -18.66
C LYS A 726 25.86 -15.15 -17.37
N ALA A 727 26.51 -15.60 -16.28
CA ALA A 727 25.82 -15.80 -15.00
C ALA A 727 25.32 -14.49 -14.38
N LEU A 728 26.16 -13.45 -14.42
CA LEU A 728 25.81 -12.11 -13.94
C LEU A 728 24.71 -11.47 -14.79
N ASP A 729 24.78 -11.63 -16.12
CA ASP A 729 23.78 -11.15 -17.08
C ASP A 729 22.42 -11.84 -16.85
N ILE A 730 22.40 -13.16 -16.56
CA ILE A 730 21.17 -13.89 -16.22
C ILE A 730 20.52 -13.30 -14.96
N ILE A 731 21.29 -13.04 -13.89
CA ILE A 731 20.75 -12.45 -12.65
C ILE A 731 20.21 -11.04 -12.91
N SER A 732 20.93 -10.25 -13.72
CA SER A 732 20.52 -8.91 -14.15
C SER A 732 19.29 -8.88 -15.07
N GLN A 733 18.85 -10.00 -15.66
CA GLN A 733 17.61 -10.03 -16.45
C GLN A 733 16.35 -10.00 -15.57
N TYR A 734 16.42 -10.54 -14.36
CA TYR A 734 15.29 -10.62 -13.44
C TYR A 734 15.24 -9.44 -12.47
N ALA A 735 16.37 -9.13 -11.82
CA ALA A 735 16.40 -8.14 -10.74
C ALA A 735 17.01 -6.79 -11.15
N ASN A 736 16.69 -5.71 -10.41
CA ASN A 736 17.23 -4.35 -10.62
C ASN A 736 18.70 -4.24 -10.18
N ILE A 737 19.57 -5.06 -10.77
CA ILE A 737 20.98 -5.22 -10.40
C ILE A 737 21.86 -5.16 -11.64
N ARG A 738 22.97 -4.43 -11.55
CA ARG A 738 23.92 -4.23 -12.65
C ARG A 738 25.33 -4.49 -12.16
N PHE A 739 26.01 -5.46 -12.79
CA PHE A 739 27.38 -5.81 -12.43
C PHE A 739 28.40 -5.06 -13.27
N GLU A 740 29.33 -4.35 -12.63
CA GLU A 740 30.39 -3.60 -13.31
C GLU A 740 31.76 -4.21 -13.05
N GLN A 741 32.52 -4.53 -14.10
CA GLN A 741 33.87 -5.08 -13.92
C GLN A 741 34.83 -3.96 -13.48
N THR A 742 35.51 -4.13 -12.35
CA THR A 742 36.47 -3.15 -11.81
C THR A 742 37.90 -3.67 -11.76
N GLU A 743 38.85 -2.77 -11.98
CA GLU A 743 40.28 -3.02 -11.80
C GLU A 743 40.77 -2.74 -10.37
N SER A 744 39.92 -2.23 -9.46
CA SER A 744 40.35 -1.99 -8.07
C SER A 744 40.85 -3.28 -7.40
N VAL A 745 41.86 -3.15 -6.54
CA VAL A 745 42.42 -4.23 -5.73
C VAL A 745 42.06 -4.09 -4.24
N LEU A 746 41.43 -2.98 -3.87
CA LEU A 746 40.99 -2.73 -2.51
C LEU A 746 39.73 -3.57 -2.24
N ARG A 747 39.72 -4.30 -1.11
CA ARG A 747 38.63 -5.21 -0.77
C ARG A 747 37.29 -4.49 -0.64
N ASP A 748 37.31 -3.24 -0.16
CA ASP A 748 36.12 -2.45 0.13
C ASP A 748 35.51 -1.81 -1.14
N ASP A 749 36.17 -1.91 -2.29
CA ASP A 749 35.69 -1.39 -3.59
C ASP A 749 35.12 -2.49 -4.51
N VAL A 750 35.15 -3.76 -4.09
CA VAL A 750 34.76 -4.91 -4.93
C VAL A 750 33.76 -5.78 -4.16
N ALA A 751 32.53 -5.87 -4.67
CA ALA A 751 31.45 -6.65 -4.07
C ALA A 751 31.60 -8.16 -4.29
N ILE A 752 32.13 -8.60 -5.44
CA ILE A 752 32.35 -10.02 -5.76
C ILE A 752 33.70 -10.23 -6.45
N ARG A 753 34.51 -11.17 -5.96
CA ARG A 753 35.81 -11.53 -6.55
C ARG A 753 35.83 -12.98 -6.99
N PHE A 754 36.08 -13.23 -8.27
CA PHE A 754 36.10 -14.58 -8.86
C PHE A 754 37.52 -15.11 -8.99
N TYR A 755 37.75 -16.33 -8.51
CA TYR A 755 39.03 -17.05 -8.57
C TYR A 755 38.85 -18.45 -9.16
N ILE A 756 39.83 -18.95 -9.91
CA ILE A 756 39.95 -20.39 -10.18
C ILE A 756 41.03 -20.96 -9.26
N VAL A 757 40.65 -21.92 -8.42
CA VAL A 757 41.54 -22.57 -7.46
C VAL A 757 41.94 -23.98 -7.90
N LYS A 758 43.19 -24.35 -7.63
CA LYS A 758 43.67 -25.73 -7.78
C LYS A 758 43.05 -26.59 -6.69
N LYS A 759 42.33 -27.65 -7.07
CA LYS A 759 41.67 -28.56 -6.11
C LYS A 759 42.67 -29.14 -5.10
N GLN A 760 42.66 -28.62 -3.88
CA GLN A 760 43.39 -29.14 -2.73
C GLN A 760 42.42 -29.35 -1.56
N SER A 761 42.25 -30.61 -1.18
CA SER A 761 41.63 -31.10 0.06
C SER A 761 40.15 -30.81 0.40
N THR A 762 39.40 -29.96 -0.30
CA THR A 762 37.94 -29.87 -0.10
C THR A 762 37.16 -30.82 -1.01
N ASN A 763 36.03 -31.35 -0.52
CA ASN A 763 35.16 -32.26 -1.26
C ASN A 763 34.23 -31.54 -2.26
N SER A 764 34.21 -30.20 -2.28
CA SER A 764 33.37 -29.39 -3.17
C SER A 764 34.07 -29.05 -4.50
N ASN A 765 33.27 -28.72 -5.52
CA ASN A 765 33.77 -28.30 -6.83
C ASN A 765 33.85 -26.77 -6.98
N ALA A 766 33.13 -26.01 -6.15
CA ALA A 766 33.25 -24.58 -5.94
C ALA A 766 32.84 -24.24 -4.48
N HIS A 767 32.97 -22.98 -4.09
CA HIS A 767 32.35 -22.38 -2.90
C HIS A 767 32.44 -20.84 -2.98
N ALA A 768 31.54 -20.13 -2.30
CA ALA A 768 31.61 -18.69 -2.08
C ALA A 768 31.64 -18.30 -0.59
N GLU A 769 32.27 -17.16 -0.30
CA GLU A 769 32.04 -16.39 0.93
C GLU A 769 30.79 -15.51 0.74
N TYR A 770 29.87 -15.52 1.72
CA TYR A 770 28.69 -14.65 1.72
C TYR A 770 29.10 -13.18 1.61
N GLY A 771 28.56 -12.45 0.62
CA GLY A 771 28.93 -11.07 0.35
C GLY A 771 30.33 -10.85 -0.25
N GLY A 772 31.02 -11.88 -0.76
CA GLY A 772 32.44 -11.74 -1.12
C GLY A 772 32.96 -12.69 -2.22
N ASP A 773 33.97 -13.49 -1.87
CA ASP A 773 34.85 -14.15 -2.83
C ASP A 773 34.26 -15.50 -3.32
N VAL A 774 34.20 -15.69 -4.65
CA VAL A 774 33.75 -16.90 -5.34
C VAL A 774 34.95 -17.70 -5.83
N TYR A 775 35.09 -18.93 -5.36
CA TYR A 775 36.22 -19.81 -5.67
C TYR A 775 35.75 -21.05 -6.46
N MET A 776 36.11 -21.10 -7.75
CA MET A 776 35.77 -22.20 -8.64
C MET A 776 36.91 -23.21 -8.75
N GLY A 777 36.64 -24.48 -8.49
CA GLY A 777 37.62 -25.55 -8.59
C GLY A 777 37.98 -25.85 -10.05
N ASN A 778 39.27 -25.93 -10.35
CA ASN A 778 39.79 -26.24 -11.69
C ASN A 778 39.31 -27.59 -12.26
N SER A 779 38.72 -28.47 -11.44
CA SER A 779 38.03 -29.68 -11.89
C SER A 779 36.78 -29.41 -12.73
N LEU A 780 36.11 -28.27 -12.57
CA LEU A 780 35.00 -27.86 -13.45
C LEU A 780 35.45 -27.71 -14.92
N LEU A 781 36.74 -27.46 -15.15
CA LEU A 781 37.36 -27.22 -16.46
C LEU A 781 38.08 -28.47 -17.02
N GLU A 782 38.20 -29.53 -16.21
CA GLU A 782 38.55 -30.92 -16.55
C GLU A 782 39.50 -31.14 -17.76
N GLY A 783 40.62 -30.41 -17.77
CA GLY A 783 41.66 -30.54 -18.79
C GLY A 783 41.45 -29.72 -20.07
N GLY A 784 40.67 -28.63 -20.01
CA GLY A 784 40.43 -27.71 -21.14
C GLY A 784 39.32 -28.15 -22.08
N LYS A 785 38.50 -29.13 -21.68
CA LYS A 785 37.36 -29.66 -22.45
C LYS A 785 36.01 -29.05 -22.06
N LYS A 786 35.94 -28.39 -20.92
CA LYS A 786 34.76 -27.74 -20.35
C LYS A 786 35.09 -26.29 -20.03
N SER A 787 34.10 -25.42 -20.05
CA SER A 787 34.20 -24.01 -19.70
C SER A 787 33.07 -23.60 -18.75
N LEU A 788 33.27 -22.49 -18.02
CA LEU A 788 32.21 -21.90 -17.19
C LEU A 788 30.96 -21.45 -18.00
N SER A 789 31.05 -21.40 -19.33
CA SER A 789 29.91 -21.12 -20.21
C SER A 789 28.97 -22.31 -20.43
N ASP A 790 29.42 -23.53 -20.15
CA ASP A 790 28.67 -24.78 -20.38
C ASP A 790 27.63 -24.99 -19.27
N ASP A 791 26.52 -25.68 -19.55
CA ASP A 791 25.32 -25.63 -18.69
C ASP A 791 25.52 -26.09 -17.24
N TYR A 792 26.31 -27.16 -17.00
CA TYR A 792 26.61 -27.61 -15.65
C TYR A 792 27.56 -26.65 -14.90
N PRO A 793 28.74 -26.27 -15.44
CA PRO A 793 29.57 -25.23 -14.84
C PRO A 793 28.84 -23.90 -14.61
N LEU A 794 28.01 -23.44 -15.56
CA LEU A 794 27.26 -22.18 -15.46
C LEU A 794 26.24 -22.19 -14.32
N ASN A 795 25.52 -23.30 -14.13
CA ASN A 795 24.66 -23.51 -12.96
C ASN A 795 25.45 -23.43 -11.64
N VAL A 796 26.69 -23.95 -11.60
CA VAL A 796 27.56 -23.79 -10.43
C VAL A 796 27.96 -22.32 -10.25
N VAL A 797 28.25 -21.56 -11.30
CA VAL A 797 28.52 -20.11 -11.17
C VAL A 797 27.30 -19.38 -10.60
N LEU A 798 26.09 -19.62 -11.11
CA LEU A 798 24.85 -19.02 -10.60
C LEU A 798 24.64 -19.32 -9.11
N HIS A 799 24.81 -20.58 -8.71
CA HIS A 799 24.71 -21.05 -7.32
C HIS A 799 25.66 -20.31 -6.37
N GLU A 800 26.95 -20.20 -6.73
CA GLU A 800 27.93 -19.52 -5.90
C GLU A 800 27.74 -17.99 -5.89
N VAL A 801 27.23 -17.39 -6.98
CA VAL A 801 26.87 -15.96 -6.99
C VAL A 801 25.66 -15.70 -6.11
N LEU A 802 24.65 -16.57 -6.08
CA LEU A 802 23.52 -16.44 -5.13
C LEU A 802 23.99 -16.46 -3.67
N HIS A 803 24.96 -17.33 -3.33
CA HIS A 803 25.64 -17.26 -2.03
C HIS A 803 26.33 -15.92 -1.80
N SER A 804 27.09 -15.41 -2.78
CA SER A 804 27.68 -14.06 -2.67
C SER A 804 26.65 -12.94 -2.51
N LEU A 805 25.45 -13.07 -3.07
CA LEU A 805 24.36 -12.10 -2.90
C LEU A 805 23.61 -12.24 -1.56
N GLY A 806 23.90 -13.26 -0.76
CA GLY A 806 23.36 -13.45 0.59
C GLY A 806 22.31 -14.55 0.73
N ALA A 807 22.25 -15.49 -0.22
CA ALA A 807 21.40 -16.66 -0.13
C ALA A 807 22.11 -17.87 0.54
N GLU A 808 21.38 -18.75 1.21
CA GLU A 808 21.86 -20.04 1.73
C GLU A 808 21.04 -21.22 1.21
N HIS A 809 21.52 -22.43 1.48
CA HIS A 809 20.81 -23.63 1.05
C HIS A 809 19.48 -23.79 1.82
N PRO A 810 18.42 -24.33 1.18
CA PRO A 810 17.10 -24.53 1.81
C PRO A 810 17.05 -25.38 3.09
N HIS A 811 18.16 -26.04 3.46
CA HIS A 811 18.31 -26.86 4.67
C HIS A 811 19.19 -26.21 5.75
N GLN A 812 19.76 -25.03 5.46
CA GLN A 812 20.60 -24.23 6.38
C GLN A 812 19.88 -22.96 6.84
N GLY A 813 18.88 -22.53 6.05
CA GLY A 813 17.89 -21.48 6.29
C GLY A 813 17.38 -21.33 7.73
N ASN A 814 16.85 -20.15 8.01
CA ASN A 814 16.16 -19.88 9.28
C ASN A 814 15.04 -20.89 9.53
N ILE A 815 14.22 -21.10 8.50
CA ILE A 815 13.27 -22.21 8.37
C ILE A 815 13.89 -23.24 7.42
N GLN A 816 13.81 -24.53 7.75
CA GLN A 816 14.16 -25.57 6.78
C GLN A 816 12.99 -25.78 5.81
N MET A 817 13.25 -25.57 4.53
CA MET A 817 12.28 -25.75 3.46
C MET A 817 11.76 -27.21 3.44
N PRO A 818 10.45 -27.45 3.24
CA PRO A 818 9.88 -28.77 3.15
C PRO A 818 10.62 -29.68 2.16
N HIS A 819 10.63 -31.00 2.43
CA HIS A 819 11.34 -31.94 1.56
C HIS A 819 10.84 -31.87 0.10
N ALA A 820 9.55 -31.61 -0.11
CA ALA A 820 8.94 -31.48 -1.44
C ALA A 820 9.51 -30.31 -2.25
N GLU A 821 9.85 -29.21 -1.59
CA GLU A 821 10.21 -27.95 -2.24
C GLU A 821 11.72 -27.71 -2.30
N ASN A 822 12.49 -28.42 -1.47
CA ASN A 822 13.95 -28.48 -1.58
C ASN A 822 14.38 -29.33 -2.79
N SER A 823 14.14 -28.80 -3.98
CA SER A 823 14.53 -29.32 -5.29
C SER A 823 15.26 -28.24 -6.09
N ARG A 824 16.18 -28.65 -6.98
CA ARG A 824 16.80 -27.75 -7.96
C ARG A 824 15.81 -27.13 -8.93
N LEU A 825 14.62 -27.69 -9.03
CA LEU A 825 13.48 -27.12 -9.73
C LEU A 825 13.18 -25.72 -9.17
N LEU A 826 12.92 -25.60 -7.86
CA LEU A 826 12.48 -24.33 -7.26
C LEU A 826 13.62 -23.38 -6.88
N THR A 827 14.83 -23.89 -6.66
CA THR A 827 16.00 -23.08 -6.34
C THR A 827 17.32 -23.75 -6.74
N ALA A 828 18.19 -23.00 -7.41
CA ALA A 828 19.56 -23.38 -7.75
C ALA A 828 20.39 -23.74 -6.50
N LEU A 829 20.01 -23.26 -5.31
CA LEU A 829 20.67 -23.52 -4.03
C LEU A 829 20.41 -24.93 -3.47
N SER A 830 19.54 -25.73 -4.11
CA SER A 830 19.35 -27.13 -3.72
C SER A 830 20.46 -28.07 -4.22
N TYR A 831 20.76 -29.08 -3.40
CA TYR A 831 21.63 -30.21 -3.76
C TYR A 831 20.86 -31.46 -4.23
N LYS A 832 19.52 -31.43 -4.26
CA LYS A 832 18.71 -32.58 -4.68
C LYS A 832 18.46 -32.56 -6.19
N GLU A 833 18.39 -33.77 -6.75
CA GLU A 833 18.26 -34.09 -8.19
C GLU A 833 19.42 -33.66 -9.12
N GLN A 834 19.53 -34.38 -10.24
CA GLN A 834 20.63 -34.24 -11.23
C GLN A 834 20.13 -33.86 -12.63
N ASP A 835 18.81 -33.83 -12.87
CA ASP A 835 18.23 -33.92 -14.21
C ASP A 835 17.66 -32.59 -14.76
N LEU A 836 18.20 -31.43 -14.37
CA LEU A 836 17.90 -30.16 -15.04
C LEU A 836 18.90 -29.92 -16.17
N ALA A 837 18.39 -29.93 -17.40
CA ALA A 837 19.18 -29.83 -18.63
C ALA A 837 19.58 -28.39 -19.03
N TYR A 838 19.16 -27.37 -18.27
CA TYR A 838 19.32 -25.96 -18.64
C TYR A 838 19.78 -25.08 -17.46
N PRO A 839 20.56 -24.01 -17.71
CA PRO A 839 20.96 -23.03 -16.70
C PRO A 839 19.89 -21.96 -16.55
N GLN A 840 19.03 -22.10 -15.53
CA GLN A 840 17.95 -21.18 -15.20
C GLN A 840 17.84 -21.01 -13.68
N LEU A 841 17.36 -19.84 -13.25
CA LEU A 841 16.99 -19.59 -11.86
C LEU A 841 15.63 -20.23 -11.57
N GLY A 842 15.49 -20.84 -10.40
CA GLY A 842 14.20 -21.31 -9.90
C GLY A 842 13.38 -20.17 -9.30
N ILE A 843 12.06 -20.36 -9.16
CA ILE A 843 11.16 -19.28 -8.72
C ILE A 843 11.55 -18.68 -7.35
N PHE A 844 12.13 -19.48 -6.44
CA PHE A 844 12.57 -18.98 -5.14
C PHE A 844 13.88 -18.19 -5.23
N ASP A 845 14.72 -18.46 -6.24
CA ASP A 845 15.90 -17.63 -6.51
C ASP A 845 15.47 -16.28 -7.08
N VAL A 846 14.52 -16.26 -8.04
CA VAL A 846 13.94 -15.03 -8.59
C VAL A 846 13.26 -14.23 -7.47
N ALA A 847 12.43 -14.86 -6.65
CA ALA A 847 11.79 -14.21 -5.52
C ALA A 847 12.78 -13.69 -4.47
N PHE A 848 13.88 -14.40 -4.19
CA PHE A 848 14.96 -13.91 -3.34
C PHE A 848 15.67 -12.68 -3.93
N LEU A 849 15.95 -12.70 -5.23
CA LEU A 849 16.58 -11.57 -5.93
C LEU A 849 15.66 -10.35 -5.96
N HIS A 850 14.38 -10.53 -6.26
CA HIS A 850 13.37 -9.48 -6.24
C HIS A 850 13.16 -8.94 -4.80
N TYR A 851 13.12 -9.81 -3.78
CA TYR A 851 13.08 -9.40 -2.38
C TYR A 851 14.23 -8.46 -2.01
N ARG A 852 15.43 -8.71 -2.56
CA ARG A 852 16.67 -8.02 -2.17
C ARG A 852 17.04 -6.83 -3.06
N PHE A 853 16.62 -6.81 -4.32
CA PHE A 853 17.03 -5.82 -5.33
C PHE A 853 15.86 -5.26 -6.17
N GLY A 854 14.63 -5.78 -6.02
CA GLY A 854 13.48 -5.43 -6.86
C GLY A 854 13.52 -6.05 -8.25
N VAL A 855 12.40 -5.98 -8.98
CA VAL A 855 12.32 -6.37 -10.39
C VAL A 855 13.21 -5.47 -11.26
N ASN A 856 13.80 -5.99 -12.33
CA ASN A 856 14.42 -5.18 -13.37
C ASN A 856 13.37 -4.42 -14.20
N PRO A 857 13.25 -3.08 -14.11
CA PRO A 857 12.27 -2.30 -14.86
C PRO A 857 12.66 -2.12 -16.34
N ASN A 858 13.53 -2.98 -16.88
CA ASN A 858 14.02 -2.96 -18.26
C ASN A 858 13.68 -4.22 -19.07
N VAL A 859 13.04 -5.21 -18.44
CA VAL A 859 12.62 -6.49 -19.02
C VAL A 859 11.14 -6.67 -18.69
N ARG A 860 10.35 -7.30 -19.59
CA ARG A 860 8.87 -7.30 -19.52
C ARG A 860 8.31 -5.88 -19.41
N LYS A 861 8.39 -5.14 -20.53
CA LYS A 861 7.75 -3.82 -20.68
C LYS A 861 6.45 -3.84 -21.49
N GLY A 862 5.82 -5.01 -21.54
CA GLY A 862 4.57 -5.20 -22.29
C GLY A 862 3.39 -4.97 -21.37
N ASN A 863 2.19 -4.96 -21.92
CA ASN A 863 0.98 -5.12 -21.11
C ASN A 863 0.70 -6.63 -21.07
N ASP A 864 1.23 -7.33 -20.07
CA ASP A 864 1.05 -8.78 -19.94
C ASP A 864 -0.26 -9.11 -19.18
N VAL A 865 -0.82 -10.28 -19.45
CA VAL A 865 -2.04 -10.79 -18.80
C VAL A 865 -1.73 -12.11 -18.09
N TYR A 866 -1.81 -12.05 -16.76
CA TYR A 866 -1.54 -13.14 -15.82
C TYR A 866 -2.85 -13.83 -15.42
N ARG A 867 -2.82 -15.15 -15.24
CA ARG A 867 -3.94 -15.96 -14.74
C ARG A 867 -3.42 -17.07 -13.83
N PHE A 868 -4.32 -17.70 -13.09
CA PHE A 868 -4.04 -19.00 -12.48
C PHE A 868 -3.74 -20.06 -13.55
N ARG A 869 -2.47 -20.51 -13.60
CA ARG A 869 -2.01 -21.56 -14.53
C ARG A 869 -1.36 -22.70 -13.76
N ALA A 870 -1.46 -23.92 -14.30
CA ALA A 870 -0.73 -25.05 -13.77
C ALA A 870 0.78 -24.88 -14.06
N ALA A 871 1.61 -24.86 -13.01
CA ALA A 871 3.06 -24.75 -13.17
C ALA A 871 3.63 -25.88 -14.02
N SER A 872 4.43 -25.51 -15.02
CA SER A 872 5.18 -26.43 -15.87
C SER A 872 6.67 -26.34 -15.54
N ASP A 873 7.37 -27.46 -15.56
CA ASP A 873 8.83 -27.52 -15.53
C ASP A 873 9.49 -27.00 -16.82
N HIS A 874 8.70 -26.77 -17.88
CA HIS A 874 9.15 -26.32 -19.20
C HIS A 874 8.85 -24.85 -19.50
N SER A 875 7.96 -24.18 -18.76
CA SER A 875 7.73 -22.74 -18.96
C SER A 875 8.76 -21.88 -18.24
N VAL A 876 9.16 -20.79 -18.90
CA VAL A 876 10.06 -19.78 -18.35
C VAL A 876 9.38 -19.19 -17.11
N GLU A 877 10.06 -19.27 -15.96
CA GLU A 877 9.57 -18.81 -14.63
C GLU A 877 8.28 -19.50 -14.10
N ARG A 878 7.76 -20.48 -14.83
CA ARG A 878 6.70 -21.45 -14.45
C ARG A 878 5.26 -20.95 -14.32
N ASP A 879 4.91 -19.79 -14.85
CA ASP A 879 3.54 -19.22 -14.86
C ASP A 879 2.84 -19.06 -13.48
N VAL A 880 3.52 -19.37 -12.36
CA VAL A 880 3.02 -19.23 -10.97
C VAL A 880 3.75 -18.16 -10.16
N TYR A 881 4.76 -17.53 -10.76
CA TYR A 881 5.46 -16.38 -10.21
C TYR A 881 5.17 -15.18 -11.11
N ILE A 882 4.40 -14.22 -10.59
CA ILE A 882 3.86 -13.07 -11.31
C ILE A 882 4.76 -11.87 -11.03
N TRP A 883 5.29 -11.23 -12.07
CA TRP A 883 6.07 -10.01 -11.92
C TRP A 883 6.06 -9.17 -13.18
N ASP A 884 6.14 -7.86 -12.97
CA ASP A 884 6.12 -6.82 -13.99
C ASP A 884 7.38 -5.94 -13.89
N GLY A 885 7.97 -5.61 -15.05
CA GLY A 885 9.05 -4.65 -15.21
C GLY A 885 8.64 -3.36 -15.93
N GLY A 886 7.34 -3.13 -16.11
CA GLY A 886 6.68 -1.87 -16.44
C GLY A 886 5.72 -1.99 -17.62
N GLY A 887 4.43 -1.87 -17.40
CA GLY A 887 3.43 -1.86 -18.46
C GLY A 887 2.12 -1.21 -18.03
N VAL A 888 1.01 -1.84 -18.43
CA VAL A 888 -0.29 -1.73 -17.77
C VAL A 888 -0.83 -3.15 -17.78
N ASP A 889 -0.58 -3.84 -16.68
CA ASP A 889 -0.62 -5.29 -16.60
C ASP A 889 -1.89 -5.75 -15.90
N THR A 890 -2.34 -6.96 -16.23
CA THR A 890 -3.63 -7.49 -15.74
C THR A 890 -3.45 -8.83 -15.06
N PHE A 891 -3.95 -8.98 -13.83
CA PHE A 891 -4.30 -10.29 -13.30
C PHE A 891 -5.78 -10.57 -13.57
N ASP A 892 -6.07 -11.62 -14.32
CA ASP A 892 -7.43 -11.97 -14.77
C ASP A 892 -7.83 -13.34 -14.22
N ALA A 893 -8.82 -13.34 -13.33
CA ALA A 893 -9.45 -14.50 -12.72
C ALA A 893 -10.84 -14.85 -13.31
N SER A 894 -11.26 -14.20 -14.40
CA SER A 894 -12.60 -14.38 -15.00
C SER A 894 -12.88 -15.79 -15.54
N ASP A 895 -11.84 -16.64 -15.64
CA ASP A 895 -11.96 -18.05 -16.03
C ASP A 895 -12.08 -19.02 -14.84
N GLN A 896 -12.06 -18.52 -13.60
CA GLN A 896 -12.18 -19.33 -12.39
C GLN A 896 -13.63 -19.69 -12.08
N THR A 897 -13.88 -20.97 -11.78
CA THR A 897 -15.22 -21.51 -11.48
C THR A 897 -15.54 -21.49 -9.97
N GLN A 898 -14.99 -20.52 -9.25
CA GLN A 898 -15.07 -20.35 -7.79
C GLN A 898 -14.41 -19.02 -7.40
N GLY A 899 -14.92 -18.40 -6.32
CA GLY A 899 -14.42 -17.11 -5.83
C GLY A 899 -12.93 -17.14 -5.52
N VAL A 900 -12.22 -16.07 -5.87
CA VAL A 900 -10.77 -15.95 -5.77
C VAL A 900 -10.34 -15.05 -4.62
N ASN A 901 -9.10 -15.24 -4.18
CA ASN A 901 -8.46 -14.45 -3.14
C ASN A 901 -7.18 -13.91 -3.79
N VAL A 902 -7.26 -12.68 -4.28
CA VAL A 902 -6.16 -12.02 -5.02
C VAL A 902 -5.76 -10.78 -4.27
N ASN A 903 -4.51 -10.74 -3.82
CA ASN A 903 -3.87 -9.55 -3.27
C ASN A 903 -2.64 -9.26 -4.12
N LEU A 904 -2.64 -8.13 -4.82
CA LEU A 904 -1.57 -7.68 -5.71
C LEU A 904 -0.39 -7.02 -4.96
N THR A 905 -0.44 -6.95 -3.64
CA THR A 905 0.67 -6.48 -2.82
C THR A 905 1.92 -7.34 -3.09
N PRO A 906 3.09 -6.72 -3.36
CA PRO A 906 4.33 -7.45 -3.59
C PRO A 906 4.71 -8.39 -2.43
N GLY A 907 4.85 -9.68 -2.74
CA GLY A 907 5.13 -10.74 -1.76
C GLY A 907 3.92 -11.56 -1.30
N SER A 908 2.72 -11.27 -1.81
CA SER A 908 1.49 -12.00 -1.47
C SER A 908 1.34 -13.33 -2.23
N TRP A 909 0.69 -14.30 -1.57
CA TRP A 909 0.15 -15.49 -2.23
C TRP A 909 -1.30 -15.25 -2.61
N ILE A 910 -1.66 -15.66 -3.82
CA ILE A 910 -3.03 -15.56 -4.35
C ILE A 910 -3.52 -16.95 -4.75
N TYR A 911 -4.83 -17.19 -4.64
CA TYR A 911 -5.42 -18.49 -4.96
C TYR A 911 -6.90 -18.41 -5.35
N ALA A 912 -7.38 -19.38 -6.13
CA ALA A 912 -8.82 -19.55 -6.37
C ALA A 912 -9.44 -20.53 -5.37
N GLY A 913 -10.64 -20.21 -4.90
CA GLY A 913 -11.40 -21.00 -3.93
C GLY A 913 -10.76 -21.00 -2.54
N LYS A 914 -10.87 -22.12 -1.84
CA LYS A 914 -10.27 -22.26 -0.51
C LYS A 914 -8.78 -22.58 -0.63
N LYS A 915 -7.94 -21.90 0.15
CA LYS A 915 -6.54 -22.26 0.34
C LYS A 915 -6.41 -23.74 0.74
N THR A 916 -5.87 -24.57 -0.16
CA THR A 916 -5.73 -26.02 0.05
C THR A 916 -4.40 -26.37 0.70
N GLU A 917 -3.34 -25.61 0.43
CA GLU A 917 -1.97 -25.85 0.90
C GLU A 917 -1.27 -24.54 1.31
N ASN A 918 -0.22 -24.65 2.11
CA ASN A 918 0.66 -23.54 2.47
C ASN A 918 1.94 -23.46 1.61
N PHE A 919 2.08 -24.37 0.64
CA PHE A 919 3.29 -24.63 -0.13
C PHE A 919 2.98 -24.69 -1.62
N LEU A 920 3.95 -24.37 -2.48
CA LEU A 920 3.79 -24.48 -3.92
C LEU A 920 3.74 -25.94 -4.39
N MET A 921 4.52 -26.82 -3.75
CA MET A 921 4.50 -28.26 -4.05
C MET A 921 3.81 -29.04 -2.95
N ALA A 922 2.55 -29.41 -3.20
CA ALA A 922 1.72 -30.23 -2.30
C ALA A 922 2.35 -31.61 -1.98
N ALA A 923 3.16 -32.16 -2.89
CA ALA A 923 3.90 -33.40 -2.65
C ALA A 923 5.17 -33.47 -3.52
N PRO A 924 6.24 -34.17 -3.07
CA PRO A 924 7.54 -34.15 -3.75
C PRO A 924 7.43 -34.53 -5.24
N TYR A 925 6.86 -35.69 -5.56
CA TYR A 925 6.51 -36.12 -6.92
C TYR A 925 5.39 -37.16 -6.87
N THR A 926 4.54 -37.24 -7.89
CA THR A 926 3.85 -38.50 -8.22
C THR A 926 4.77 -39.33 -9.12
N SER A 927 4.72 -40.66 -9.01
CA SER A 927 5.44 -41.54 -9.93
C SER A 927 4.51 -42.59 -10.52
N ALA A 928 4.28 -42.53 -11.83
CA ALA A 928 3.61 -43.61 -12.54
C ALA A 928 4.64 -44.72 -12.83
N GLY A 929 4.34 -45.96 -12.43
CA GLY A 929 4.99 -47.11 -13.02
C GLY A 929 4.59 -47.24 -14.49
N ILE A 930 5.37 -47.94 -15.31
CA ILE A 930 5.17 -47.98 -16.77
C ILE A 930 3.75 -48.43 -17.18
N ASN A 931 3.12 -49.35 -16.44
CA ASN A 931 1.71 -49.72 -16.60
C ASN A 931 0.77 -48.52 -16.40
N THR A 932 0.91 -47.82 -15.27
CA THR A 932 0.12 -46.63 -14.94
C THR A 932 0.33 -45.51 -15.96
N TYR A 933 1.57 -45.35 -16.49
CA TYR A 933 1.87 -44.35 -17.52
C TYR A 933 1.01 -44.55 -18.78
N PHE A 934 0.71 -45.80 -19.14
CA PHE A 934 -0.12 -46.13 -20.30
C PHE A 934 -1.59 -46.48 -19.96
N GLY A 935 -2.02 -46.30 -18.71
CA GLY A 935 -3.36 -46.72 -18.25
C GLY A 935 -3.60 -48.24 -18.29
N GLN A 936 -2.54 -49.05 -18.34
CA GLN A 936 -2.62 -50.50 -18.40
C GLN A 936 -2.78 -51.14 -17.01
N PRO A 937 -3.50 -52.27 -16.88
CA PRO A 937 -3.58 -53.01 -15.63
C PRO A 937 -2.22 -53.59 -15.22
N ALA A 938 -2.03 -53.84 -13.91
CA ALA A 938 -0.74 -54.27 -13.35
C ALA A 938 -0.30 -55.70 -13.70
N ASN A 939 -1.16 -56.51 -14.34
CA ASN A 939 -0.83 -57.87 -14.79
C ASN A 939 -0.28 -57.94 -16.23
N ILE A 940 -0.23 -56.81 -16.94
CA ILE A 940 0.40 -56.70 -18.26
C ILE A 940 1.90 -56.46 -18.07
N ASN A 941 2.75 -57.28 -18.69
CA ASN A 941 4.20 -57.18 -18.54
C ASN A 941 4.77 -56.28 -19.64
N ILE A 942 5.30 -55.11 -19.25
CA ILE A 942 5.86 -54.12 -20.19
C ILE A 942 7.36 -53.98 -19.93
N ASN A 943 8.17 -54.05 -20.99
CA ASN A 943 9.62 -53.78 -20.98
C ASN A 943 9.89 -52.46 -21.71
N GLY A 944 10.84 -51.62 -21.31
CA GLY A 944 11.02 -50.34 -22.03
C GLY A 944 11.97 -49.27 -21.48
N GLY A 945 12.86 -49.58 -20.54
CA GLY A 945 13.93 -48.66 -20.13
C GLY A 945 13.52 -47.47 -19.23
N VAL A 946 12.26 -47.34 -18.85
CA VAL A 946 11.77 -46.36 -17.86
C VAL A 946 10.85 -47.03 -16.83
N ASP A 947 11.41 -47.43 -15.68
CA ASP A 947 10.65 -48.15 -14.64
C ASP A 947 9.60 -47.27 -13.93
N LYS A 948 9.88 -45.97 -13.82
CA LYS A 948 9.01 -44.96 -13.22
C LYS A 948 9.17 -43.61 -13.92
N ILE A 949 8.06 -42.97 -14.24
CA ILE A 949 8.03 -41.59 -14.75
C ILE A 949 7.51 -40.69 -13.62
N ARG A 950 8.27 -39.65 -13.28
CA ARG A 950 7.94 -38.68 -12.23
C ARG A 950 7.14 -37.52 -12.82
N PHE A 951 6.21 -37.00 -12.04
CA PHE A 951 5.49 -35.76 -12.32
C PHE A 951 5.55 -34.87 -11.07
N ASN A 952 5.68 -33.57 -11.29
CA ASN A 952 5.73 -32.56 -10.24
C ASN A 952 4.29 -32.30 -9.76
N ASN A 953 4.05 -32.31 -8.44
CA ASN A 953 2.73 -32.03 -7.88
C ASN A 953 2.70 -30.60 -7.35
N TYR A 954 2.43 -29.65 -8.24
CA TYR A 954 2.18 -28.27 -7.86
C TYR A 954 0.75 -28.09 -7.33
N THR A 955 0.57 -27.16 -6.39
CA THR A 955 -0.76 -26.73 -5.93
C THR A 955 -1.47 -26.04 -7.09
N GLN A 956 -2.68 -26.50 -7.41
CA GLN A 956 -3.48 -25.91 -8.47
C GLN A 956 -4.08 -24.58 -8.01
N ASN A 957 -4.29 -23.67 -8.97
CA ASN A 957 -4.93 -22.37 -8.77
C ASN A 957 -4.29 -21.55 -7.62
N GLN A 958 -2.96 -21.53 -7.57
CA GLN A 958 -2.18 -20.72 -6.64
C GLN A 958 -1.01 -20.07 -7.37
N ALA A 959 -0.75 -18.79 -7.10
CA ALA A 959 0.37 -18.03 -7.65
C ALA A 959 0.94 -17.06 -6.60
N PHE A 960 2.15 -16.54 -6.85
CA PHE A 960 2.86 -15.63 -5.95
C PHE A 960 3.19 -14.31 -6.66
N ILE A 961 2.85 -13.18 -6.04
CA ILE A 961 3.19 -11.85 -6.53
C ILE A 961 4.63 -11.51 -6.16
N GLY A 962 5.46 -11.22 -7.16
CA GLY A 962 6.87 -10.89 -6.98
C GLY A 962 7.10 -9.57 -6.25
N TYR A 963 8.26 -9.43 -5.62
CA TYR A 963 8.65 -8.21 -4.91
C TYR A 963 9.05 -7.09 -5.87
N GLY A 964 8.46 -5.90 -5.72
CA GLY A 964 8.68 -4.77 -6.65
C GLY A 964 7.90 -4.87 -7.96
N THR A 965 6.98 -5.83 -8.08
CA THR A 965 5.95 -5.91 -9.13
C THR A 965 4.94 -4.79 -8.96
N GLN A 966 4.39 -4.29 -10.07
CA GLN A 966 3.16 -3.51 -10.09
C GLN A 966 2.21 -4.20 -11.09
N ILE A 967 0.94 -4.36 -10.72
CA ILE A 967 -0.10 -4.87 -11.62
C ILE A 967 -1.25 -3.88 -11.50
N GLU A 968 -1.59 -3.20 -12.58
CA GLU A 968 -2.54 -2.08 -12.57
C GLU A 968 -3.98 -2.55 -12.73
N LYS A 969 -4.23 -3.78 -13.18
CA LYS A 969 -5.58 -4.29 -13.42
C LYS A 969 -5.82 -5.62 -12.71
N LEU A 970 -6.97 -5.72 -12.06
CA LEU A 970 -7.47 -6.94 -11.44
C LEU A 970 -8.88 -7.22 -11.94
N ILE A 971 -9.10 -8.40 -12.48
CA ILE A 971 -10.43 -8.90 -12.85
C ILE A 971 -10.68 -10.14 -12.00
N GLY A 972 -11.76 -10.10 -11.23
CA GLY A 972 -12.26 -11.21 -10.44
C GLY A 972 -12.94 -12.31 -11.26
N SER A 973 -13.71 -13.14 -10.58
CA SER A 973 -14.50 -14.24 -11.12
C SER A 973 -15.99 -13.89 -11.14
N ASP A 974 -16.85 -14.83 -11.56
CA ASP A 974 -18.32 -14.68 -11.46
C ASP A 974 -18.86 -15.21 -10.09
N TYR A 975 -18.03 -15.18 -9.04
CA TYR A 975 -18.28 -15.72 -7.69
C TYR A 975 -17.70 -14.77 -6.63
N ASP A 976 -18.17 -14.86 -5.38
CA ASP A 976 -17.73 -13.92 -4.33
C ASP A 976 -16.23 -13.99 -4.08
N ASP A 977 -15.56 -12.90 -4.43
CA ASP A 977 -14.13 -12.73 -4.40
C ASP A 977 -13.65 -11.93 -3.19
N THR A 978 -12.35 -12.00 -2.94
CA THR A 978 -11.65 -10.98 -2.16
C THR A 978 -10.46 -10.48 -2.96
N LEU A 979 -10.56 -9.23 -3.37
CA LEU A 979 -9.66 -8.54 -4.29
C LEU A 979 -8.96 -7.42 -3.53
N THR A 980 -7.64 -7.36 -3.64
CA THR A 980 -6.82 -6.30 -3.08
C THR A 980 -5.79 -5.87 -4.11
N GLY A 981 -5.73 -4.58 -4.40
CA GLY A 981 -4.72 -4.01 -5.28
C GLY A 981 -3.35 -3.86 -4.60
N ASN A 982 -2.64 -2.81 -4.96
CA ASN A 982 -1.29 -2.49 -4.50
C ASN A 982 -1.12 -0.97 -4.30
N ASN A 983 0.08 -0.42 -4.48
CA ASN A 983 0.36 1.00 -4.24
C ASN A 983 0.29 1.87 -5.51
N ALA A 984 0.01 1.27 -6.67
CA ALA A 984 -0.23 2.00 -7.92
C ALA A 984 -1.74 2.23 -8.12
N THR A 985 -2.10 3.19 -8.99
CA THR A 985 -3.48 3.29 -9.51
C THR A 985 -3.91 1.95 -10.10
N ASN A 986 -4.99 1.39 -9.58
CA ASN A 986 -5.53 0.09 -9.95
C ASN A 986 -6.92 0.22 -10.54
N ALA A 987 -7.25 -0.65 -11.50
CA ALA A 987 -8.62 -0.87 -11.97
C ALA A 987 -9.02 -2.28 -11.56
N ILE A 988 -9.87 -2.38 -10.54
CA ILE A 988 -10.33 -3.65 -9.96
C ILE A 988 -11.79 -3.84 -10.33
N HIS A 989 -12.09 -4.90 -11.05
CA HIS A 989 -13.43 -5.34 -11.37
C HIS A 989 -13.70 -6.64 -10.61
N GLY A 990 -14.68 -6.66 -9.70
CA GLY A 990 -15.16 -7.85 -9.00
C GLY A 990 -15.75 -8.83 -9.99
N GLY A 991 -16.91 -8.48 -10.52
CA GLY A 991 -17.55 -9.16 -11.63
C GLY A 991 -18.98 -9.53 -11.27
N LYS A 992 -19.13 -10.61 -10.50
CA LYS A 992 -20.41 -11.07 -9.96
C LYS A 992 -20.19 -11.86 -8.68
N GLY A 993 -21.17 -11.84 -7.80
CA GLY A 993 -21.00 -12.38 -6.44
C GLY A 993 -20.96 -11.23 -5.46
N ASN A 994 -20.77 -11.50 -4.17
CA ASN A 994 -20.76 -10.46 -3.14
C ASN A 994 -19.30 -10.14 -2.77
N ASP A 995 -18.66 -9.33 -3.61
CA ASP A 995 -17.22 -9.16 -3.66
C ASP A 995 -16.71 -8.23 -2.55
N THR A 996 -15.51 -8.51 -2.06
CA THR A 996 -14.79 -7.63 -1.12
C THR A 996 -13.57 -7.06 -1.82
N ILE A 997 -13.63 -5.77 -2.16
CA ILE A 997 -12.62 -5.05 -2.94
C ILE A 997 -11.91 -4.02 -2.07
N ASN A 998 -10.58 -4.02 -2.13
CA ASN A 998 -9.71 -3.04 -1.52
C ASN A 998 -8.73 -2.50 -2.58
N GLY A 999 -8.74 -1.19 -2.88
CA GLY A 999 -7.83 -0.56 -3.84
C GLY A 999 -6.37 -0.73 -3.41
N GLY A 1000 -6.10 -0.32 -2.18
CA GLY A 1000 -4.97 -0.83 -1.40
C GLY A 1000 -4.13 0.26 -0.76
N GLY A 1001 -3.26 0.87 -1.57
CA GLY A 1001 -2.17 1.70 -1.08
C GLY A 1001 -2.44 3.20 -1.17
N GLY A 1002 -1.71 3.83 -2.09
CA GLY A 1002 -1.62 5.29 -2.28
C GLY A 1002 -1.96 5.72 -3.71
N GLY A 1003 -2.74 4.91 -4.43
CA GLY A 1003 -3.09 5.07 -5.83
C GLY A 1003 -4.51 5.59 -5.99
N ASN A 1004 -4.77 6.35 -7.06
CA ASN A 1004 -6.12 6.74 -7.44
C ASN A 1004 -6.78 5.57 -8.17
N ASP A 1005 -7.66 4.84 -7.50
CA ASP A 1005 -8.15 3.53 -7.93
C ASP A 1005 -9.57 3.59 -8.53
N TYR A 1006 -9.86 2.67 -9.44
CA TYR A 1006 -11.19 2.45 -10.01
C TYR A 1006 -11.68 1.08 -9.53
N LEU A 1007 -12.67 1.08 -8.65
CA LEU A 1007 -13.23 -0.11 -8.01
C LEU A 1007 -14.65 -0.34 -8.50
N ASP A 1008 -14.88 -1.49 -9.10
CA ASP A 1008 -16.12 -1.84 -9.77
C ASP A 1008 -16.56 -3.21 -9.27
N GLY A 1009 -17.49 -3.23 -8.30
CA GLY A 1009 -18.03 -4.49 -7.76
C GLY A 1009 -18.67 -5.35 -8.85
N GLY A 1010 -19.42 -4.70 -9.74
CA GLY A 1010 -20.27 -5.37 -10.70
C GLY A 1010 -21.53 -5.91 -10.03
N ALA A 1011 -21.99 -7.08 -10.47
CA ALA A 1011 -23.33 -7.56 -10.11
C ALA A 1011 -23.32 -8.33 -8.78
N GLY A 1012 -23.51 -7.61 -7.67
CA GLY A 1012 -23.27 -8.17 -6.35
C GLY A 1012 -23.99 -7.52 -5.18
N ALA A 1013 -23.43 -7.69 -4.00
CA ALA A 1013 -23.74 -6.90 -2.81
C ALA A 1013 -22.39 -6.61 -2.18
N ASP A 1014 -21.71 -5.63 -2.77
CA ASP A 1014 -20.26 -5.57 -2.73
C ASP A 1014 -19.76 -4.65 -1.62
N THR A 1015 -18.55 -4.91 -1.14
CA THR A 1015 -17.89 -4.09 -0.14
C THR A 1015 -16.62 -3.53 -0.76
N MET A 1016 -16.61 -2.24 -1.05
CA MET A 1016 -15.49 -1.56 -1.68
C MET A 1016 -14.84 -0.57 -0.72
N SER A 1017 -13.51 -0.49 -0.76
CA SER A 1017 -12.68 0.49 -0.05
C SER A 1017 -11.49 0.86 -0.93
N GLY A 1018 -11.27 2.13 -1.19
CA GLY A 1018 -10.20 2.64 -2.03
C GLY A 1018 -8.88 2.60 -1.28
N GLY A 1019 -8.80 3.43 -0.25
CA GLY A 1019 -7.60 3.66 0.53
C GLY A 1019 -7.15 5.09 0.30
N VAL A 1020 -5.84 5.34 0.23
CA VAL A 1020 -5.34 6.69 -0.01
C VAL A 1020 -5.22 6.94 -1.51
N GLY A 1021 -5.91 7.95 -2.04
CA GLY A 1021 -6.00 8.23 -3.47
C GLY A 1021 -7.12 9.25 -3.74
N ASP A 1022 -7.36 9.68 -4.98
CA ASP A 1022 -8.70 10.17 -5.34
C ASP A 1022 -9.39 9.05 -6.11
N ASP A 1023 -10.25 8.30 -5.42
CA ASP A 1023 -10.73 7.00 -5.85
C ASP A 1023 -12.12 7.07 -6.52
N THR A 1024 -12.44 6.06 -7.31
CA THR A 1024 -13.69 5.94 -8.07
C THR A 1024 -14.35 4.60 -7.82
N TYR A 1025 -15.53 4.63 -7.21
CA TYR A 1025 -16.36 3.47 -6.92
C TYR A 1025 -17.49 3.32 -7.93
N VAL A 1026 -17.75 2.11 -8.44
CA VAL A 1026 -18.94 1.82 -9.26
C VAL A 1026 -19.94 1.05 -8.44
N VAL A 1027 -21.14 1.60 -8.30
CA VAL A 1027 -22.25 1.01 -7.54
C VAL A 1027 -23.43 0.76 -8.46
N ASP A 1028 -23.80 -0.51 -8.65
CA ASP A 1028 -24.97 -0.93 -9.43
C ASP A 1028 -26.04 -1.67 -8.62
N ASN A 1029 -25.73 -2.07 -7.37
CA ASN A 1029 -26.67 -2.73 -6.48
C ASN A 1029 -26.95 -1.93 -5.20
N THR A 1030 -28.21 -1.94 -4.77
CA THR A 1030 -28.68 -1.28 -3.53
C THR A 1030 -28.06 -1.83 -2.24
N ALA A 1031 -27.38 -2.96 -2.31
CA ALA A 1031 -26.66 -3.57 -1.19
C ALA A 1031 -25.14 -3.28 -1.23
N ASP A 1032 -24.64 -2.55 -2.24
CA ASP A 1032 -23.24 -2.16 -2.32
C ASP A 1032 -22.88 -1.14 -1.25
N THR A 1033 -21.70 -1.32 -0.67
CA THR A 1033 -21.17 -0.52 0.42
C THR A 1033 -19.82 0.05 0.03
N VAL A 1034 -19.72 1.38 0.10
CA VAL A 1034 -18.47 2.14 -0.07
C VAL A 1034 -17.99 2.55 1.30
N THR A 1035 -16.74 2.24 1.63
CA THR A 1035 -16.12 2.54 2.93
C THR A 1035 -14.90 3.42 2.73
N GLU A 1036 -15.03 4.69 3.09
CA GLU A 1036 -13.94 5.68 3.10
C GLU A 1036 -13.55 6.13 4.50
N ALA A 1037 -12.28 6.49 4.70
CA ALA A 1037 -11.82 7.08 5.96
C ALA A 1037 -11.38 8.56 5.81
N VAL A 1038 -11.39 9.27 6.96
CA VAL A 1038 -11.17 10.71 7.00
C VAL A 1038 -9.79 11.10 6.45
N GLY A 1039 -9.80 11.76 5.30
CA GLY A 1039 -8.61 12.37 4.69
C GLY A 1039 -7.73 11.37 3.92
N GLU A 1040 -8.32 10.31 3.39
CA GLU A 1040 -7.65 9.40 2.47
C GLU A 1040 -7.72 9.90 1.02
N GLY A 1041 -8.81 10.60 0.63
CA GLY A 1041 -8.97 11.14 -0.73
C GLY A 1041 -9.87 12.36 -0.96
N ASN A 1042 -10.24 12.53 -2.24
CA ASN A 1042 -11.44 13.23 -2.69
C ASN A 1042 -12.18 12.27 -3.64
N ASP A 1043 -13.15 11.53 -3.09
CA ASP A 1043 -13.55 10.26 -3.69
C ASP A 1043 -14.87 10.38 -4.43
N THR A 1044 -15.08 9.50 -5.41
CA THR A 1044 -16.19 9.60 -6.37
C THR A 1044 -16.96 8.29 -6.48
N VAL A 1045 -18.25 8.31 -6.17
CA VAL A 1045 -19.17 7.22 -6.52
C VAL A 1045 -19.78 7.48 -7.90
N HIS A 1046 -19.60 6.54 -8.81
CA HIS A 1046 -20.34 6.37 -10.05
C HIS A 1046 -21.49 5.38 -9.79
N SER A 1047 -22.73 5.87 -9.69
CA SER A 1047 -23.87 4.99 -9.41
C SER A 1047 -24.82 4.84 -10.60
N TYR A 1048 -25.26 3.61 -10.85
CA TYR A 1048 -26.33 3.27 -11.79
C TYR A 1048 -27.70 3.15 -11.12
N ILE A 1049 -27.76 3.34 -9.80
CA ILE A 1049 -28.97 3.25 -8.97
C ILE A 1049 -29.21 4.55 -8.18
N SER A 1050 -30.28 4.58 -7.37
CA SER A 1050 -30.40 5.62 -6.35
C SER A 1050 -29.42 5.34 -5.22
N TYR A 1051 -28.59 6.32 -4.87
CA TYR A 1051 -27.50 6.15 -3.91
C TYR A 1051 -27.45 7.26 -2.87
N THR A 1052 -27.01 6.92 -1.67
CA THR A 1052 -26.70 7.83 -0.57
C THR A 1052 -25.23 7.68 -0.25
N LEU A 1053 -24.46 8.77 -0.28
CA LEU A 1053 -23.04 8.72 0.03
C LEU A 1053 -22.80 8.26 1.48
N GLY A 1054 -21.84 7.34 1.64
CA GLY A 1054 -21.28 7.03 2.96
C GLY A 1054 -20.52 8.22 3.54
N GLU A 1055 -20.10 8.13 4.81
CA GLU A 1055 -19.19 9.13 5.38
C GLU A 1055 -17.88 9.20 4.59
N ASN A 1056 -17.23 10.37 4.56
CA ASN A 1056 -15.91 10.60 3.94
C ASN A 1056 -15.85 10.47 2.41
N VAL A 1057 -16.99 10.39 1.71
CA VAL A 1057 -17.03 10.45 0.23
C VAL A 1057 -17.52 11.84 -0.22
N GLU A 1058 -16.80 12.49 -1.12
CA GLU A 1058 -17.11 13.86 -1.57
C GLU A 1058 -18.06 13.90 -2.79
N ASN A 1059 -17.94 12.99 -3.75
CA ASN A 1059 -18.57 13.14 -5.07
C ASN A 1059 -19.51 11.97 -5.41
N LEU A 1060 -20.66 12.26 -6.02
CA LEU A 1060 -21.61 11.27 -6.55
C LEU A 1060 -22.07 11.67 -7.95
N HIS A 1061 -21.81 10.79 -8.91
CA HIS A 1061 -22.26 10.92 -10.30
C HIS A 1061 -23.24 9.79 -10.63
N LEU A 1062 -24.45 10.13 -11.04
CA LEU A 1062 -25.44 9.18 -11.53
C LEU A 1062 -25.22 8.88 -13.02
N TYR A 1063 -25.35 7.62 -13.39
CA TYR A 1063 -25.26 7.11 -14.75
C TYR A 1063 -26.56 6.40 -15.16
N GLY A 1064 -26.56 5.72 -16.31
CA GLY A 1064 -27.74 5.07 -16.86
C GLY A 1064 -28.79 6.04 -17.43
N THR A 1065 -30.00 5.53 -17.64
CA THR A 1065 -31.14 6.26 -18.22
C THR A 1065 -32.38 6.28 -17.32
N ASP A 1066 -32.27 5.71 -16.13
CA ASP A 1066 -33.39 5.55 -15.21
C ASP A 1066 -33.49 6.74 -14.25
N ASN A 1067 -34.69 6.95 -13.70
CA ASN A 1067 -34.99 8.00 -12.72
C ASN A 1067 -34.41 7.62 -11.35
N VAL A 1068 -33.08 7.71 -11.24
CA VAL A 1068 -32.31 7.48 -10.02
C VAL A 1068 -32.08 8.78 -9.25
N ASN A 1069 -31.69 8.66 -7.99
CA ASN A 1069 -31.62 9.77 -7.04
C ASN A 1069 -30.25 9.81 -6.34
N ALA A 1070 -29.73 11.01 -6.09
CA ALA A 1070 -28.49 11.24 -5.37
C ALA A 1070 -28.77 11.91 -4.03
N ILE A 1071 -28.20 11.36 -2.97
CA ILE A 1071 -28.21 11.94 -1.63
C ILE A 1071 -26.76 12.03 -1.15
N GLY A 1072 -26.31 13.20 -0.74
CA GLY A 1072 -24.98 13.41 -0.17
C GLY A 1072 -24.92 13.06 1.33
N ASN A 1073 -23.93 13.60 2.02
CA ASN A 1073 -23.65 13.34 3.43
C ASN A 1073 -23.56 14.66 4.23
N ALA A 1074 -22.52 14.83 5.06
CA ALA A 1074 -22.29 16.01 5.90
C ALA A 1074 -21.06 16.85 5.44
N LEU A 1075 -20.50 16.53 4.27
CA LEU A 1075 -19.37 17.21 3.63
C LEU A 1075 -19.87 18.18 2.56
N ALA A 1076 -18.98 19.01 2.00
CA ALA A 1076 -19.32 19.82 0.83
C ALA A 1076 -19.28 18.93 -0.43
N ASN A 1077 -20.41 18.30 -0.76
CA ASN A 1077 -20.49 17.29 -1.79
C ASN A 1077 -20.63 17.85 -3.22
N VAL A 1078 -20.20 17.08 -4.22
CA VAL A 1078 -20.54 17.33 -5.63
C VAL A 1078 -21.48 16.23 -6.12
N LEU A 1079 -22.76 16.56 -6.29
CA LEU A 1079 -23.79 15.64 -6.78
C LEU A 1079 -24.17 15.98 -8.23
N LYS A 1080 -24.14 14.97 -9.10
CA LYS A 1080 -24.45 15.12 -10.52
C LYS A 1080 -25.44 14.04 -10.97
N GLY A 1081 -26.58 14.46 -11.49
CA GLY A 1081 -27.58 13.61 -12.12
C GLY A 1081 -27.18 13.09 -13.51
N ASN A 1082 -28.04 12.25 -14.07
CA ASN A 1082 -27.87 11.64 -15.38
C ASN A 1082 -28.59 12.48 -16.47
N ALA A 1083 -29.50 11.87 -17.24
CA ALA A 1083 -30.31 12.56 -18.25
C ALA A 1083 -31.80 12.22 -18.16
N ALA A 1084 -32.22 11.70 -17.00
CA ALA A 1084 -33.58 11.34 -16.64
C ALA A 1084 -34.07 12.26 -15.51
N ASP A 1085 -35.33 12.14 -15.07
CA ASP A 1085 -35.84 12.99 -13.98
C ASP A 1085 -35.23 12.51 -12.64
N ASN A 1086 -34.23 13.23 -12.11
CA ASN A 1086 -33.51 12.87 -10.87
C ASN A 1086 -33.96 13.68 -9.64
N ARG A 1087 -33.83 13.11 -8.44
CA ARG A 1087 -33.89 13.85 -7.17
C ARG A 1087 -32.48 13.99 -6.59
N LEU A 1088 -32.04 15.22 -6.33
CA LEU A 1088 -30.73 15.53 -5.75
C LEU A 1088 -30.91 16.20 -4.38
N GLU A 1089 -30.24 15.70 -3.35
CA GLU A 1089 -30.27 16.24 -1.99
C GLU A 1089 -28.84 16.31 -1.46
N GLY A 1090 -28.32 17.52 -1.24
CA GLY A 1090 -26.94 17.73 -0.79
C GLY A 1090 -26.67 17.11 0.59
N GLY A 1091 -27.57 17.38 1.53
CA GLY A 1091 -27.44 16.98 2.93
C GLY A 1091 -27.08 18.20 3.78
N ALA A 1092 -25.93 18.14 4.45
CA ALA A 1092 -25.33 19.28 5.13
C ALA A 1092 -23.93 19.53 4.58
N GLY A 1093 -23.62 20.77 4.23
CA GLY A 1093 -22.41 21.04 3.45
C GLY A 1093 -22.60 22.27 2.57
N ASN A 1094 -21.58 22.68 1.84
CA ASN A 1094 -21.77 23.69 0.79
C ASN A 1094 -21.77 22.94 -0.54
N ASP A 1095 -22.93 22.40 -0.92
CA ASP A 1095 -22.98 21.35 -1.93
C ASP A 1095 -23.07 21.93 -3.35
N ILE A 1096 -22.58 21.19 -4.33
CA ILE A 1096 -22.68 21.53 -5.76
C ILE A 1096 -23.61 20.51 -6.40
N LEU A 1097 -24.81 20.95 -6.77
CA LEU A 1097 -25.86 20.12 -7.34
C LEU A 1097 -25.99 20.41 -8.84
N THR A 1098 -25.97 19.37 -9.66
CA THR A 1098 -26.09 19.47 -11.13
C THR A 1098 -27.10 18.43 -11.60
N GLY A 1099 -28.30 18.83 -12.03
CA GLY A 1099 -29.36 17.89 -12.42
C GLY A 1099 -29.04 17.15 -13.71
N GLY A 1100 -28.53 17.86 -14.69
CA GLY A 1100 -28.16 17.35 -16.02
C GLY A 1100 -29.22 17.68 -17.06
N LYS A 1101 -30.09 16.71 -17.34
CA LYS A 1101 -31.28 16.90 -18.18
C LYS A 1101 -32.41 16.09 -17.58
N GLY A 1102 -33.61 16.63 -17.64
CA GLY A 1102 -34.79 15.95 -17.14
C GLY A 1102 -35.73 17.00 -16.59
N ARG A 1103 -36.51 16.61 -15.60
CA ARG A 1103 -37.24 17.51 -14.70
C ARG A 1103 -36.75 17.21 -13.31
N ASP A 1104 -35.64 17.84 -12.96
CA ASP A 1104 -34.88 17.48 -11.78
C ASP A 1104 -35.45 18.14 -10.53
N THR A 1105 -35.34 17.45 -9.40
CA THR A 1105 -35.86 17.90 -8.11
C THR A 1105 -34.71 18.09 -7.13
N PHE A 1106 -34.32 19.34 -6.90
CA PHE A 1106 -33.29 19.72 -5.94
C PHE A 1106 -33.91 19.93 -4.56
N VAL A 1107 -33.43 19.21 -3.54
CA VAL A 1107 -34.14 19.05 -2.28
C VAL A 1107 -33.37 19.62 -1.09
N PHE A 1108 -34.10 20.38 -0.28
CA PHE A 1108 -33.62 20.97 0.96
C PHE A 1108 -34.46 20.43 2.13
N SER A 1109 -34.02 19.30 2.72
CA SER A 1109 -34.66 18.66 3.87
C SER A 1109 -33.98 18.94 5.20
N ASP A 1110 -32.70 19.29 5.18
CA ASP A 1110 -31.83 19.37 6.36
C ASP A 1110 -31.51 20.80 6.80
N LEU A 1111 -30.99 20.93 8.02
CA LEU A 1111 -30.53 22.19 8.57
C LEU A 1111 -29.08 22.45 8.14
N LEU A 1112 -28.89 23.32 7.16
CA LEU A 1112 -27.59 23.71 6.62
C LEU A 1112 -26.64 24.43 7.62
N GLU A 1113 -27.09 24.81 8.82
CA GLU A 1113 -26.32 25.50 9.87
C GLU A 1113 -25.48 26.74 9.44
N GLY A 1114 -25.74 27.31 8.27
CA GLY A 1114 -25.01 28.46 7.69
C GLY A 1114 -24.15 28.13 6.47
N SER A 1115 -24.15 26.87 6.02
CA SER A 1115 -23.70 26.48 4.70
C SER A 1115 -24.73 26.86 3.62
N VAL A 1116 -24.32 26.76 2.35
CA VAL A 1116 -25.06 27.23 1.19
C VAL A 1116 -24.78 26.32 0.00
N ASP A 1117 -25.83 25.76 -0.60
CA ASP A 1117 -25.69 24.90 -1.77
C ASP A 1117 -25.73 25.70 -3.08
N SER A 1118 -25.24 25.10 -4.16
CA SER A 1118 -25.13 25.71 -5.48
C SER A 1118 -25.70 24.78 -6.54
N ILE A 1119 -26.88 25.11 -7.07
CA ILE A 1119 -27.47 24.42 -8.21
C ILE A 1119 -26.93 25.04 -9.50
N THR A 1120 -26.25 24.24 -10.33
CA THR A 1120 -25.45 24.76 -11.45
C THR A 1120 -26.23 24.95 -12.76
N ASP A 1121 -27.32 24.21 -12.97
CA ASP A 1121 -28.00 24.06 -14.26
C ASP A 1121 -29.53 24.18 -14.24
N PHE A 1122 -30.11 24.70 -13.15
CA PHE A 1122 -31.57 24.82 -12.94
C PHE A 1122 -32.34 25.43 -14.13
N THR A 1123 -33.25 24.65 -14.70
CA THR A 1123 -34.07 24.97 -15.87
C THR A 1123 -35.51 25.29 -15.47
N VAL A 1124 -35.86 26.59 -15.52
CA VAL A 1124 -37.18 27.11 -15.11
C VAL A 1124 -38.33 26.46 -15.91
N GLY A 1125 -39.24 25.81 -15.19
CA GLY A 1125 -40.43 25.17 -15.76
C GLY A 1125 -40.24 23.72 -16.19
N GLU A 1126 -39.02 23.20 -16.08
CA GLU A 1126 -38.70 21.76 -16.14
C GLU A 1126 -38.33 21.27 -14.74
N ASP A 1127 -37.38 21.95 -14.08
CA ASP A 1127 -36.89 21.59 -12.74
C ASP A 1127 -37.70 22.19 -11.59
N THR A 1128 -37.58 21.58 -10.41
CA THR A 1128 -38.28 21.95 -9.17
C THR A 1128 -37.32 22.02 -8.00
N ILE A 1129 -37.51 23.00 -7.11
CA ILE A 1129 -36.85 23.07 -5.80
C ILE A 1129 -37.83 22.57 -4.73
N ALA A 1130 -37.54 21.44 -4.10
CA ALA A 1130 -38.36 20.89 -3.02
C ALA A 1130 -37.86 21.37 -1.66
N LEU A 1131 -38.76 21.94 -0.85
CA LEU A 1131 -38.45 22.53 0.45
C LEU A 1131 -39.22 21.78 1.55
N SER A 1132 -38.51 21.17 2.51
CA SER A 1132 -39.19 20.46 3.59
C SER A 1132 -39.87 21.40 4.57
N GLN A 1133 -41.14 21.11 4.91
CA GLN A 1133 -41.86 21.88 5.92
C GLN A 1133 -41.29 21.74 7.35
N ASN A 1134 -40.41 20.76 7.59
CA ASN A 1134 -39.70 20.61 8.86
C ASN A 1134 -38.62 21.69 9.06
N VAL A 1135 -37.97 22.13 7.97
CA VAL A 1135 -36.97 23.21 7.96
C VAL A 1135 -37.64 24.55 7.69
N PHE A 1136 -38.41 24.63 6.61
CA PHE A 1136 -39.05 25.85 6.12
C PHE A 1136 -40.46 26.02 6.72
N THR A 1137 -40.52 26.01 8.05
CA THR A 1137 -41.75 25.95 8.89
C THR A 1137 -42.81 27.04 8.65
N ALA A 1138 -42.50 28.13 7.94
CA ALA A 1138 -43.46 29.19 7.58
C ALA A 1138 -44.10 29.00 6.20
N LEU A 1139 -43.66 28.01 5.39
CA LEU A 1139 -44.16 27.83 4.03
C LEU A 1139 -45.52 27.13 3.99
N GLU A 1140 -46.47 27.76 3.31
CA GLU A 1140 -47.77 27.20 2.94
C GLU A 1140 -47.86 27.03 1.41
N THR A 1141 -48.55 25.99 0.95
CA THR A 1141 -48.76 25.73 -0.48
C THR A 1141 -49.46 26.91 -1.17
N GLY A 1142 -48.86 27.45 -2.25
CA GLY A 1142 -49.38 28.62 -2.97
C GLY A 1142 -49.03 29.96 -2.32
N LYS A 1143 -48.07 29.99 -1.39
CA LYS A 1143 -47.52 31.19 -0.75
C LYS A 1143 -45.99 31.14 -0.58
N VAL A 1144 -45.27 30.24 -1.24
CA VAL A 1144 -43.81 30.07 -1.11
C VAL A 1144 -43.09 31.39 -1.39
N MET A 1145 -43.51 32.13 -2.42
CA MET A 1145 -42.94 33.44 -2.79
C MET A 1145 -43.25 34.58 -1.79
N GLN A 1146 -43.95 34.33 -0.68
CA GLN A 1146 -44.07 35.29 0.43
C GLN A 1146 -42.87 35.24 1.39
N HIS A 1147 -42.13 34.13 1.37
CA HIS A 1147 -41.02 33.83 2.28
C HIS A 1147 -39.71 33.52 1.56
N ILE A 1148 -39.75 32.97 0.34
CA ILE A 1148 -38.57 32.75 -0.50
C ILE A 1148 -38.32 33.96 -1.40
N GLN A 1149 -37.10 34.50 -1.36
CA GLN A 1149 -36.66 35.67 -2.10
C GLN A 1149 -35.46 35.32 -3.00
N TYR A 1150 -35.65 35.45 -4.32
CA TYR A 1150 -34.61 35.24 -5.34
C TYR A 1150 -33.98 36.57 -5.78
N ASP A 1151 -32.67 36.72 -5.61
CA ASP A 1151 -31.89 37.82 -6.20
C ASP A 1151 -31.36 37.42 -7.58
N SER A 1152 -32.03 37.91 -8.62
CA SER A 1152 -31.67 37.61 -10.01
C SER A 1152 -30.31 38.14 -10.47
N ALA A 1153 -29.70 39.08 -9.75
CA ALA A 1153 -28.37 39.60 -10.07
C ALA A 1153 -27.24 38.74 -9.47
N THR A 1154 -27.50 38.03 -8.37
CA THR A 1154 -26.50 37.23 -7.65
C THR A 1154 -26.80 35.74 -7.62
N GLY A 1155 -27.97 35.30 -8.08
CA GLY A 1155 -28.41 33.90 -8.09
C GLY A 1155 -28.98 33.41 -6.75
N LYS A 1156 -29.02 34.27 -5.73
CA LYS A 1156 -29.25 33.85 -4.34
C LYS A 1156 -30.71 33.59 -4.01
N LEU A 1157 -31.00 32.45 -3.40
CA LEU A 1157 -32.26 32.12 -2.75
C LEU A 1157 -32.13 32.31 -1.24
N ASN A 1158 -33.03 33.15 -0.71
CA ASN A 1158 -33.09 33.46 0.71
C ASN A 1158 -34.46 33.10 1.28
N TYR A 1159 -34.51 32.56 2.50
CA TYR A 1159 -35.73 32.33 3.25
C TYR A 1159 -35.86 33.38 4.37
N ASP A 1160 -37.00 34.08 4.41
CA ASP A 1160 -37.33 35.08 5.43
C ASP A 1160 -38.50 34.60 6.31
N ASN A 1161 -38.21 34.36 7.59
CA ASN A 1161 -39.20 34.10 8.62
C ASN A 1161 -39.14 35.19 9.70
N ASN A 1162 -40.08 36.15 9.65
CA ASN A 1162 -40.21 37.29 10.58
C ASN A 1162 -39.08 38.34 10.55
N GLY A 1163 -38.43 38.55 9.41
CA GLY A 1163 -37.42 39.61 9.20
C GLY A 1163 -35.98 39.17 9.43
N GLN A 1164 -35.74 37.86 9.53
CA GLN A 1164 -34.40 37.26 9.47
C GLN A 1164 -34.29 36.47 8.17
N SER A 1165 -33.61 37.07 7.18
CA SER A 1165 -33.32 36.47 5.89
C SER A 1165 -32.08 35.56 5.98
N VAL A 1166 -32.24 34.28 5.68
CA VAL A 1166 -31.16 33.27 5.63
C VAL A 1166 -30.93 32.87 4.17
N HIS A 1167 -29.69 33.00 3.70
CA HIS A 1167 -29.27 32.49 2.40
C HIS A 1167 -29.04 30.99 2.50
N PHE A 1168 -29.73 30.18 1.68
CA PHE A 1168 -29.65 28.72 1.75
C PHE A 1168 -29.17 28.06 0.45
N ALA A 1169 -29.43 28.69 -0.71
CA ALA A 1169 -28.99 28.17 -2.00
C ALA A 1169 -28.64 29.27 -2.99
N THR A 1170 -27.73 28.97 -3.91
CA THR A 1170 -27.41 29.78 -5.09
C THR A 1170 -27.82 28.99 -6.33
N ILE A 1171 -28.52 29.64 -7.26
CA ILE A 1171 -28.89 29.10 -8.58
C ILE A 1171 -28.40 30.04 -9.68
N GLY A 1172 -28.60 29.68 -10.96
CA GLY A 1172 -28.25 30.53 -12.09
C GLY A 1172 -28.80 31.97 -12.00
N THR A 1173 -28.07 32.95 -12.53
CA THR A 1173 -28.49 34.37 -12.54
C THR A 1173 -29.49 34.68 -13.66
N GLY A 1174 -30.38 35.66 -13.43
CA GLY A 1174 -31.31 36.18 -14.45
C GLY A 1174 -32.55 35.31 -14.72
N LEU A 1175 -32.78 34.27 -13.93
CA LEU A 1175 -33.91 33.35 -14.07
C LEU A 1175 -35.25 34.05 -13.73
N GLN A 1176 -36.36 33.45 -14.19
CA GLN A 1176 -37.72 33.92 -13.90
C GLN A 1176 -38.41 32.94 -12.94
N ILE A 1177 -37.97 32.93 -11.69
CA ILE A 1177 -38.48 32.05 -10.64
C ILE A 1177 -39.89 32.48 -10.20
N ASP A 1178 -40.79 31.50 -10.09
CA ASP A 1178 -42.17 31.70 -9.62
C ASP A 1178 -42.62 30.57 -8.66
N GLU A 1179 -43.86 30.62 -8.21
CA GLU A 1179 -44.45 29.64 -7.30
C GLU A 1179 -44.45 28.19 -7.85
N ASN A 1180 -44.40 28.00 -9.18
CA ASN A 1180 -44.34 26.67 -9.81
C ASN A 1180 -42.91 26.10 -9.84
N SER A 1181 -41.89 26.92 -9.54
CA SER A 1181 -40.49 26.49 -9.44
C SER A 1181 -40.21 25.73 -8.13
N PHE A 1182 -41.20 25.67 -7.21
CA PHE A 1182 -41.05 25.07 -5.89
C PHE A 1182 -42.10 23.99 -5.61
N SER A 1183 -41.72 23.01 -4.80
CA SER A 1183 -42.65 22.09 -4.13
C SER A 1183 -42.41 22.06 -2.62
N LEU A 1184 -43.42 21.67 -1.85
CA LEU A 1184 -43.31 21.48 -0.40
C LEU A 1184 -43.43 19.99 -0.08
N ILE A 1185 -42.54 19.49 0.79
CA ILE A 1185 -42.43 18.08 1.18
C ILE A 1185 -42.45 17.87 2.70
#